data_AF-F5A894-F1
#
_entry.id   AF-F5A894-F1
#
_cell.length_a   1.000
_cell.length_b   1.000
_cell.length_c   1.000
_cell.angle_alpha   90.00
_cell.angle_beta   90.00
_cell.angle_gamma   90.00
#
_symmetry.space_group_name_H-M   'P 1'
#
loop_
_entity.id
_entity.type
_entity.pdbx_description
1 polymer ?
#
loop_
_entity_poly.entity_id
_entity_poly.type
_entity_poly.pdbx_seq_one_letter_code
_entity_poly.pdbx_strand_id
1 'polypeptide(L)'
;MDEHNVHHFWGISPAVDLGTLLPTGDGAADLPVDQPVRFLQVAPYDARHTLTTLSRACRHPALMRQLPPGQPACRLYVWEDSPEGLARHVLLAAVLLDGGVPAAQRGQLLLELHGNAVLRRRAAEYLDEKARQLESLFVGLAAGQPPPAGPEAEARGLAALAALLDLSLLKFQEKDLIVEALQRWRLPNPTSSTSTSAASASAAAAPYDMVAAWDGRCRKVYGERYDFRRNMVDWDYHMRLQPAGTPGCDPASGSIIHFHHFRHWRLHGVAHELRDSAYNSANRCRGEGGVGEFKDRTGRDVGRSVSAWGFWADVLNSPYHAFGTACEQPEFYRITNKQFVRTAVDVAEHNIAALLHELRTGRRLELGEGQEAHRAQAARGPTTLEDLTAAAEEAAAAASGAGAEAGAGAGPGGEAAAGASSSSGKEEAAAAAAAGKEQGQGEGQGEDWTAGSGSGAPGAGTGQAVAEGREGPGGPQDSDPAAAASTAAPAAAAAAASSSSTSVPTYSSGGRAQVAKAMAAAAAAAGAGAGAGAEASSSGAASAASAAPTAGASSGAADGKAAEAAAAPLDEAAREQMAAEEAAVRAAEAALDAAARQRAGRFRLVLVTGDLAKTLTGRAKYAGAFSGLSLGHRHTHMLEPQYKLAAAAAPGARLVAENARHVLQLSQEQAALFAAKMDELAAAGGWRPLPAAQRPPGITEAAAVYVRAA
;
A
#
# COMPACT_ATOMS: atom_id res chain seq x y z
N MET A 1 11.68 -6.49 20.33
CA MET A 1 11.83 -5.66 19.12
C MET A 1 13.19 -5.95 18.52
N ASP A 2 13.39 -5.73 17.22
CA ASP A 2 14.73 -5.72 16.65
C ASP A 2 15.57 -4.61 17.31
N GLU A 3 16.89 -4.72 17.30
CA GLU A 3 17.82 -3.71 17.88
C GLU A 3 17.62 -2.29 17.31
N HIS A 4 16.84 -2.20 16.23
CA HIS A 4 16.52 -0.96 15.55
C HIS A 4 15.14 -0.40 15.89
N ASN A 5 14.26 -1.14 16.57
CA ASN A 5 12.85 -0.78 16.83
C ASN A 5 12.13 -0.39 15.52
N VAL A 6 12.10 -1.30 14.56
CA VAL A 6 11.45 -1.12 13.26
C VAL A 6 9.96 -1.41 13.39
N HIS A 7 9.16 -0.38 13.20
CA HIS A 7 7.71 -0.52 13.01
C HIS A 7 7.42 -0.92 11.56
N HIS A 8 6.45 -1.81 11.37
CA HIS A 8 6.07 -2.25 10.04
C HIS A 8 4.82 -1.52 9.60
N PHE A 9 4.98 -0.76 8.53
CA PHE A 9 3.89 -0.03 7.88
C PHE A 9 3.37 -0.75 6.63
N TRP A 10 3.92 -1.90 6.31
CA TRP A 10 3.45 -2.77 5.23
C TRP A 10 3.97 -4.17 5.52
N GLY A 11 3.24 -5.18 5.06
CA GLY A 11 3.75 -6.55 5.09
C GLY A 11 4.75 -6.81 3.95
N ILE A 12 5.37 -7.97 3.99
CA ILE A 12 6.45 -8.36 3.05
C ILE A 12 6.01 -9.41 2.03
N SER A 13 4.73 -9.79 2.01
CA SER A 13 4.14 -10.66 1.00
C SER A 13 3.14 -9.91 0.10
N PRO A 14 2.65 -10.51 -1.00
CA PRO A 14 1.54 -9.95 -1.76
C PRO A 14 0.21 -9.92 -1.02
N ALA A 15 -0.68 -9.01 -1.39
CA ALA A 15 -2.02 -8.93 -0.84
C ALA A 15 -2.84 -10.21 -1.11
N VAL A 16 -3.19 -10.92 -0.05
CA VAL A 16 -4.08 -12.09 -0.06
C VAL A 16 -5.55 -11.67 -0.03
N ASP A 17 -6.34 -12.22 -0.96
CA ASP A 17 -7.80 -12.24 -0.89
C ASP A 17 -8.25 -13.32 0.09
N LEU A 18 -8.74 -12.92 1.26
CA LEU A 18 -9.11 -13.85 2.33
C LEU A 18 -10.30 -14.74 1.94
N GLY A 19 -11.11 -14.35 0.95
CA GLY A 19 -12.19 -15.21 0.45
C GLY A 19 -11.67 -16.53 -0.14
N THR A 20 -10.44 -16.55 -0.66
CA THR A 20 -9.78 -17.78 -1.15
C THR A 20 -9.44 -18.80 -0.06
N LEU A 21 -9.46 -18.38 1.21
CA LEU A 21 -9.24 -19.25 2.36
C LEU A 21 -10.49 -20.07 2.72
N LEU A 22 -11.67 -19.69 2.21
CA LEU A 22 -12.90 -20.41 2.47
C LEU A 22 -12.88 -21.79 1.80
N PRO A 23 -13.54 -22.79 2.41
CA PRO A 23 -13.68 -24.10 1.79
C PRO A 23 -14.48 -23.98 0.48
N THR A 24 -14.03 -24.72 -0.53
CA THR A 24 -14.69 -24.83 -1.84
C THR A 24 -15.36 -26.20 -1.99
N GLY A 25 -16.32 -26.32 -2.90
CA GLY A 25 -17.04 -27.58 -3.14
C GLY A 25 -17.90 -27.98 -1.94
N ASP A 26 -17.88 -29.26 -1.56
CA ASP A 26 -18.70 -29.82 -0.48
C ASP A 26 -18.47 -29.11 0.87
N GLY A 27 -17.23 -28.69 1.16
CA GLY A 27 -16.91 -27.97 2.40
C GLY A 27 -17.52 -26.57 2.49
N ALA A 28 -18.01 -26.00 1.37
CA ALA A 28 -18.74 -24.73 1.41
C ALA A 28 -20.11 -24.88 2.12
N ALA A 29 -20.66 -26.10 2.16
CA ALA A 29 -21.88 -26.43 2.90
C ALA A 29 -21.66 -26.40 4.43
N ASP A 30 -20.41 -26.54 4.88
CA ASP A 30 -20.05 -26.52 6.30
C ASP A 30 -20.03 -25.10 6.89
N LEU A 31 -20.01 -24.06 6.04
CA LEU A 31 -20.09 -22.68 6.51
C LEU A 31 -21.52 -22.38 7.00
N PRO A 32 -21.70 -21.94 8.24
CA PRO A 32 -23.03 -21.61 8.77
C PRO A 32 -23.74 -20.59 7.86
N VAL A 33 -24.89 -20.98 7.32
CA VAL A 33 -25.63 -20.16 6.34
C VAL A 33 -26.23 -18.91 7.00
N ASP A 34 -26.63 -19.02 8.27
CA ASP A 34 -27.31 -17.97 9.02
C ASP A 34 -26.37 -17.06 9.84
N GLN A 35 -25.05 -17.21 9.65
CA GLN A 35 -24.07 -16.41 10.38
C GLN A 35 -23.09 -15.71 9.44
N PRO A 36 -22.55 -14.55 9.84
CA PRO A 36 -21.48 -13.91 9.10
C PRO A 36 -20.24 -14.79 9.04
N VAL A 37 -19.58 -14.80 7.88
CA VAL A 37 -18.22 -15.31 7.75
C VAL A 37 -17.30 -14.43 8.59
N ARG A 38 -16.39 -15.02 9.36
CA ARG A 38 -15.44 -14.27 10.20
C ARG A 38 -14.01 -14.58 9.78
N PHE A 39 -13.23 -13.54 9.52
CA PHE A 39 -11.78 -13.65 9.33
C PHE A 39 -11.04 -12.92 10.45
N LEU A 40 -9.87 -13.42 10.82
CA LEU A 40 -8.94 -12.76 11.74
C LEU A 40 -7.62 -12.44 11.04
N GLN A 41 -7.30 -11.17 10.95
CA GLN A 41 -6.00 -10.67 10.51
C GLN A 41 -5.18 -10.29 11.75
N VAL A 42 -4.04 -10.94 11.94
CA VAL A 42 -3.12 -10.68 13.04
C VAL A 42 -1.89 -9.98 12.50
N ALA A 43 -1.76 -8.70 12.84
CA ALA A 43 -0.72 -7.78 12.41
C ALA A 43 -0.49 -7.82 10.89
N PRO A 44 -1.50 -7.46 10.07
CA PRO A 44 -1.31 -7.31 8.63
C PRO A 44 -0.38 -6.15 8.26
N TYR A 45 -0.09 -5.22 9.19
CA TYR A 45 0.77 -4.03 9.08
C TYR A 45 0.25 -2.92 8.14
N ASP A 46 -0.64 -3.29 7.22
CA ASP A 46 -1.38 -2.40 6.35
C ASP A 46 -2.76 -2.98 6.00
N ALA A 47 -3.53 -2.19 5.25
CA ALA A 47 -4.88 -2.57 4.85
C ALA A 47 -4.94 -3.53 3.65
N ARG A 48 -3.83 -4.01 3.08
CA ARG A 48 -3.84 -4.65 1.75
C ARG A 48 -4.78 -5.85 1.68
N HIS A 49 -4.79 -6.73 2.70
CA HIS A 49 -5.65 -7.90 2.73
C HIS A 49 -7.12 -7.49 2.85
N THR A 50 -7.42 -6.46 3.67
CA THR A 50 -8.75 -5.89 3.79
C THR A 50 -9.21 -5.26 2.47
N LEU A 51 -8.40 -4.40 1.84
CA LEU A 51 -8.75 -3.75 0.57
C LEU A 51 -9.00 -4.78 -0.53
N THR A 52 -8.10 -5.77 -0.66
CA THR A 52 -8.25 -6.85 -1.65
C THR A 52 -9.51 -7.67 -1.41
N THR A 53 -9.78 -8.07 -0.16
CA THR A 53 -10.96 -8.87 0.19
C THR A 53 -12.27 -8.09 0.00
N LEU A 54 -12.30 -6.80 0.37
CA LEU A 54 -13.47 -5.92 0.16
C LEU A 54 -13.78 -5.76 -1.33
N SER A 55 -12.75 -5.47 -2.13
CA SER A 55 -12.89 -5.27 -3.57
C SER A 55 -13.28 -6.53 -4.32
N ARG A 56 -12.80 -7.70 -3.88
CA ARG A 56 -13.04 -9.00 -4.53
C ARG A 56 -14.20 -9.79 -3.93
N ALA A 57 -15.00 -9.17 -3.05
CA ALA A 57 -16.10 -9.84 -2.36
C ALA A 57 -17.07 -10.55 -3.33
N CYS A 58 -17.34 -9.96 -4.50
CA CYS A 58 -18.21 -10.52 -5.53
C CYS A 58 -17.73 -11.85 -6.12
N ARG A 59 -16.46 -12.22 -5.95
CA ARG A 59 -15.93 -13.53 -6.36
C ARG A 59 -16.36 -14.66 -5.43
N HIS A 60 -16.79 -14.32 -4.22
CA HIS A 60 -17.08 -15.28 -3.15
C HIS A 60 -18.54 -15.17 -2.73
N PRO A 61 -19.44 -16.06 -3.20
CA PRO A 61 -20.86 -15.99 -2.89
C PRO A 61 -21.16 -15.91 -1.39
N ALA A 62 -20.33 -16.56 -0.55
CA ALA A 62 -20.45 -16.51 0.91
C ALA A 62 -20.31 -15.09 1.50
N LEU A 63 -19.51 -14.22 0.87
CA LEU A 63 -19.27 -12.85 1.33
C LEU A 63 -20.34 -11.85 0.81
N MET A 64 -21.19 -12.28 -0.11
CA MET A 64 -22.27 -11.46 -0.70
C MET A 64 -23.67 -11.87 -0.24
N ARG A 65 -23.78 -12.88 0.63
CA ARG A 65 -25.06 -13.37 1.15
C ARG A 65 -25.87 -12.24 1.80
N GLN A 66 -27.18 -12.35 1.71
CA GLN A 66 -28.10 -11.52 2.47
C GLN A 66 -28.39 -12.24 3.79
N LEU A 67 -28.00 -11.60 4.88
CA LEU A 67 -28.36 -12.03 6.23
C LEU A 67 -29.49 -11.14 6.76
N PRO A 68 -30.15 -11.52 7.87
CA PRO A 68 -31.21 -10.71 8.48
C PRO A 68 -30.79 -9.23 8.64
N PRO A 69 -31.74 -8.28 8.54
CA PRO A 69 -31.44 -6.86 8.57
C PRO A 69 -30.58 -6.50 9.80
N GLY A 70 -29.49 -5.78 9.53
CA GLY A 70 -28.51 -5.38 10.56
C GLY A 70 -27.32 -6.33 10.72
N GLN A 71 -27.28 -7.49 10.06
CA GLN A 71 -26.11 -8.37 10.06
C GLN A 71 -25.27 -8.22 8.77
N PRO A 72 -23.95 -7.97 8.89
CA PRO A 72 -23.06 -7.98 7.73
C PRO A 72 -22.87 -9.41 7.24
N ALA A 73 -22.59 -9.62 5.95
CA ALA A 73 -22.22 -10.93 5.42
C ALA A 73 -20.86 -11.42 5.94
N CYS A 74 -19.96 -10.48 6.23
CA CYS A 74 -18.59 -10.77 6.67
C CYS A 74 -18.14 -9.85 7.81
N ARG A 75 -17.45 -10.41 8.81
CA ARG A 75 -16.73 -9.67 9.85
C ARG A 75 -15.22 -9.90 9.71
N LEU A 76 -14.48 -8.81 9.47
CA LEU A 76 -13.02 -8.80 9.43
C LEU A 76 -12.51 -8.28 10.78
N TYR A 77 -11.89 -9.15 11.57
CA TYR A 77 -11.23 -8.75 12.80
C TYR A 77 -9.78 -8.39 12.45
N VAL A 78 -9.40 -7.14 12.65
CA VAL A 78 -8.03 -6.68 12.41
C VAL A 78 -7.40 -6.37 13.74
N TRP A 79 -6.41 -7.18 14.09
CA TRP A 79 -5.58 -6.96 15.25
C TRP A 79 -4.26 -6.32 14.81
N GLU A 80 -3.92 -5.19 15.41
CA GLU A 80 -2.59 -4.57 15.30
C GLU A 80 -2.04 -4.34 16.71
N ASP A 81 -0.70 -4.37 16.81
CA ASP A 81 0.01 -4.11 18.06
C ASP A 81 -0.06 -2.64 18.49
N SER A 82 -0.09 -1.70 17.52
CA SER A 82 -0.24 -0.27 17.76
C SER A 82 -1.59 0.30 17.30
N PRO A 83 -2.21 1.19 18.10
CA PRO A 83 -3.39 1.96 17.68
C PRO A 83 -3.14 2.80 16.41
N GLU A 84 -1.92 3.28 16.21
CA GLU A 84 -1.47 4.01 15.01
C GLU A 84 -1.58 3.14 13.75
N GLY A 85 -1.21 1.86 13.84
CA GLY A 85 -1.41 0.88 12.78
C GLY A 85 -2.88 0.76 12.37
N LEU A 86 -3.79 0.66 13.35
CA LEU A 86 -5.24 0.65 13.11
C LEU A 86 -5.73 1.94 12.47
N ALA A 87 -5.25 3.10 12.94
CA ALA A 87 -5.62 4.39 12.37
C ALA A 87 -5.25 4.42 10.87
N ARG A 88 -4.04 3.95 10.52
CA ARG A 88 -3.57 3.92 9.13
C ARG A 88 -4.32 2.91 8.29
N HIS A 89 -4.70 1.77 8.87
CA HIS A 89 -5.59 0.80 8.22
C HIS A 89 -6.92 1.44 7.82
N VAL A 90 -7.52 2.22 8.72
CA VAL A 90 -8.77 2.94 8.47
C VAL A 90 -8.58 4.07 7.45
N LEU A 91 -7.47 4.80 7.48
CA LEU A 91 -7.14 5.81 6.47
C LEU A 91 -7.14 5.22 5.06
N LEU A 92 -6.45 4.09 4.86
CA LEU A 92 -6.35 3.45 3.54
C LEU A 92 -7.72 2.92 3.06
N ALA A 93 -8.54 2.37 3.96
CA ALA A 93 -9.92 2.00 3.65
C ALA A 93 -10.79 3.23 3.30
N ALA A 94 -10.58 4.35 3.99
CA ALA A 94 -11.31 5.59 3.75
C ALA A 94 -10.99 6.21 2.38
N VAL A 95 -9.74 6.14 1.94
CA VAL A 95 -9.32 6.56 0.59
C VAL A 95 -10.03 5.75 -0.49
N LEU A 96 -10.18 4.44 -0.30
CA LEU A 96 -10.86 3.56 -1.24
C LEU A 96 -12.34 3.95 -1.46
N LEU A 97 -13.02 4.36 -0.38
CA LEU A 97 -14.45 4.70 -0.36
C LEU A 97 -14.78 6.17 -0.70
N ASP A 98 -13.77 7.02 -0.91
CA ASP A 98 -13.94 8.46 -1.14
C ASP A 98 -14.35 8.77 -2.59
N GLY A 99 -15.64 8.88 -2.83
CA GLY A 99 -16.19 9.28 -4.14
C GLY A 99 -16.01 10.77 -4.46
N GLY A 100 -15.51 11.58 -3.52
CA GLY A 100 -15.12 12.97 -3.78
C GLY A 100 -13.84 13.08 -4.59
N VAL A 101 -13.10 11.97 -4.77
CA VAL A 101 -11.88 11.90 -5.57
C VAL A 101 -12.09 10.92 -6.74
N PRO A 102 -11.78 11.32 -8.00
CA PRO A 102 -11.88 10.44 -9.15
C PRO A 102 -11.12 9.12 -8.93
N ALA A 103 -11.64 8.00 -9.42
CA ALA A 103 -11.10 6.67 -9.14
C ALA A 103 -9.61 6.52 -9.51
N ALA A 104 -9.19 7.07 -10.65
CA ALA A 104 -7.78 7.05 -11.04
C ALA A 104 -6.87 7.79 -10.03
N GLN A 105 -7.33 8.94 -9.51
CA GLN A 105 -6.60 9.70 -8.51
C GLN A 105 -6.63 9.02 -7.13
N ARG A 106 -7.72 8.33 -6.76
CA ARG A 106 -7.78 7.51 -5.55
C ARG A 106 -6.69 6.45 -5.52
N GLY A 107 -6.48 5.75 -6.63
CA GLY A 107 -5.43 4.72 -6.70
C GLY A 107 -4.04 5.31 -6.46
N GLN A 108 -3.77 6.48 -7.03
CA GLN A 108 -2.51 7.19 -6.84
C GLN A 108 -2.32 7.67 -5.39
N LEU A 109 -3.35 8.30 -4.80
CA LEU A 109 -3.32 8.72 -3.40
C LEU A 109 -3.08 7.55 -2.45
N LEU A 110 -3.73 6.40 -2.72
CA LEU A 110 -3.58 5.21 -1.90
C LEU A 110 -2.12 4.73 -1.91
N LEU A 111 -1.48 4.64 -3.08
CA LEU A 111 -0.07 4.24 -3.20
C LEU A 111 0.89 5.25 -2.55
N GLU A 112 0.67 6.55 -2.71
CA GLU A 112 1.49 7.59 -2.05
C GLU A 112 1.40 7.48 -0.52
N LEU A 113 0.18 7.40 0.03
CA LEU A 113 -0.05 7.29 1.47
C LEU A 113 0.45 5.93 2.02
N HIS A 114 0.32 4.86 1.24
CA HIS A 114 0.76 3.52 1.61
C HIS A 114 2.27 3.34 1.60
N GLY A 115 2.98 3.90 0.62
CA GLY A 115 4.37 3.52 0.29
C GLY A 115 5.43 4.63 0.44
N ASN A 116 5.05 5.91 0.39
CA ASN A 116 6.04 7.01 0.35
C ASN A 116 6.26 7.68 1.71
N ALA A 117 7.49 8.06 2.01
CA ALA A 117 7.89 8.88 3.16
C ALA A 117 7.50 10.35 2.95
N VAL A 118 7.65 10.87 1.74
CA VAL A 118 7.22 12.22 1.35
C VAL A 118 6.11 12.14 0.30
N LEU A 119 5.23 13.13 0.30
CA LEU A 119 4.03 13.25 -0.50
C LEU A 119 4.12 14.48 -1.39
N ARG A 120 3.31 14.47 -2.46
CA ARG A 120 2.95 15.70 -3.17
C ARG A 120 2.14 16.60 -2.25
N ARG A 121 2.25 17.92 -2.44
CA ARG A 121 1.47 18.92 -1.68
C ARG A 121 -0.02 18.59 -1.63
N ARG A 122 -0.63 18.26 -2.77
CA ARG A 122 -2.06 17.89 -2.86
C ARG A 122 -2.42 16.64 -2.05
N ALA A 123 -1.53 15.65 -2.00
CA ALA A 123 -1.75 14.44 -1.20
C ALA A 123 -1.61 14.74 0.30
N ALA A 124 -0.71 15.64 0.69
CA ALA A 124 -0.57 16.10 2.07
C ALA A 124 -1.77 16.97 2.55
N GLU A 125 -2.31 17.82 1.67
CA GLU A 125 -3.55 18.57 1.90
C GLU A 125 -4.76 17.62 2.03
N TYR A 126 -4.84 16.60 1.17
CA TYR A 126 -5.86 15.56 1.28
C TYR A 126 -5.75 14.78 2.60
N LEU A 127 -4.54 14.37 3.00
CA LEU A 127 -4.32 13.68 4.28
C LEU A 127 -4.79 14.52 5.46
N ASP A 128 -4.50 15.82 5.45
CA ASP A 128 -4.93 16.77 6.47
C ASP A 128 -6.47 16.86 6.55
N GLU A 129 -7.15 17.04 5.42
CA GLU A 129 -8.61 17.05 5.36
C GLU A 129 -9.19 15.72 5.86
N LYS A 130 -8.67 14.60 5.37
CA LYS A 130 -9.17 13.25 5.71
C LYS A 130 -8.94 12.92 7.18
N ALA A 131 -7.81 13.33 7.76
CA ALA A 131 -7.53 13.16 9.18
C ALA A 131 -8.56 13.89 10.05
N ARG A 132 -8.98 15.11 9.69
CA ARG A 132 -10.05 15.83 10.41
C ARG A 132 -11.40 15.11 10.33
N GLN A 133 -11.76 14.61 9.15
CA GLN A 133 -12.99 13.85 8.94
C GLN A 133 -12.99 12.55 9.74
N LEU A 134 -11.89 11.80 9.71
CA LEU A 134 -11.73 10.55 10.45
C LEU A 134 -11.76 10.78 11.97
N GLU A 135 -11.11 11.83 12.47
CA GLU A 135 -11.16 12.16 13.88
C GLU A 135 -12.59 12.44 14.35
N SER A 136 -13.31 13.29 13.61
CA SER A 136 -14.72 13.58 13.91
C SER A 136 -15.57 12.32 13.87
N LEU A 137 -15.33 11.44 12.90
CA LEU A 137 -16.01 10.16 12.79
C LEU A 137 -15.73 9.24 13.98
N PHE A 138 -14.46 9.09 14.39
CA PHE A 138 -14.07 8.24 15.52
C PHE A 138 -14.66 8.73 16.83
N VAL A 139 -14.58 10.04 17.09
CA VAL A 139 -15.19 10.67 18.29
C VAL A 139 -16.71 10.47 18.29
N GLY A 140 -17.37 10.70 17.15
CA GLY A 140 -18.80 10.48 17.00
C GLY A 140 -19.22 9.02 17.26
N LEU A 141 -18.53 8.06 16.64
CA LEU A 141 -18.78 6.63 16.83
C LEU A 141 -18.53 6.18 18.27
N ALA A 142 -17.45 6.67 18.90
CA ALA A 142 -17.15 6.36 20.29
C ALA A 142 -18.23 6.90 21.26
N ALA A 143 -18.84 8.04 20.93
CA ALA A 143 -19.94 8.65 21.68
C ALA A 143 -21.34 8.12 21.30
N GLY A 144 -21.45 7.13 20.41
CA GLY A 144 -22.72 6.56 19.97
C GLY A 144 -23.57 7.50 19.11
N GLN A 145 -22.96 8.54 18.51
CA GLN A 145 -23.63 9.45 17.60
C GLN A 145 -23.98 8.77 16.27
N PRO A 146 -25.07 9.18 15.60
CA PRO A 146 -25.38 8.68 14.28
C PRO A 146 -24.24 9.00 13.29
N PRO A 147 -24.07 8.18 12.24
CA PRO A 147 -23.07 8.45 11.22
C PRO A 147 -23.31 9.81 10.57
N PRO A 148 -22.25 10.48 10.10
CA PRO A 148 -22.38 11.78 9.46
C PRO A 148 -23.28 11.65 8.21
N ALA A 149 -24.33 12.47 8.17
CA ALA A 149 -25.31 12.50 7.09
C ALA A 149 -25.16 13.76 6.25
N GLY A 150 -25.62 13.71 5.00
CA GLY A 150 -25.58 14.82 4.05
C GLY A 150 -24.78 14.50 2.79
N PRO A 151 -24.97 15.30 1.72
CA PRO A 151 -24.40 15.00 0.41
C PRO A 151 -22.87 14.99 0.41
N GLU A 152 -22.24 15.85 1.21
CA GLU A 152 -20.78 15.90 1.33
C GLU A 152 -20.23 14.68 2.07
N ALA A 153 -20.82 14.32 3.21
CA ALA A 153 -20.41 13.13 3.97
C ALA A 153 -20.62 11.85 3.18
N GLU A 154 -21.70 11.78 2.40
CA GLU A 154 -21.98 10.70 1.47
C GLU A 154 -20.94 10.65 0.36
N ALA A 155 -20.67 11.77 -0.33
CA ALA A 155 -19.65 11.85 -1.38
C ALA A 155 -18.28 11.40 -0.88
N ARG A 156 -17.89 11.82 0.33
CA ARG A 156 -16.63 11.45 1.00
C ARG A 156 -16.61 10.00 1.53
N GLY A 157 -17.73 9.29 1.47
CA GLY A 157 -17.86 7.89 1.90
C GLY A 157 -17.92 7.70 3.41
N LEU A 158 -18.13 8.75 4.21
CA LEU A 158 -18.03 8.69 5.67
C LEU A 158 -19.14 7.87 6.31
N ALA A 159 -20.36 7.93 5.78
CA ALA A 159 -21.47 7.08 6.26
C ALA A 159 -21.20 5.58 6.02
N ALA A 160 -20.67 5.24 4.84
CA ALA A 160 -20.28 3.87 4.51
C ALA A 160 -19.12 3.39 5.39
N LEU A 161 -18.13 4.25 5.63
CA LEU A 161 -17.03 3.96 6.54
C LEU A 161 -17.51 3.75 7.98
N ALA A 162 -18.44 4.58 8.47
CA ALA A 162 -19.04 4.40 9.79
C ALA A 162 -19.78 3.05 9.92
N ALA A 163 -20.51 2.65 8.87
CA ALA A 163 -21.16 1.33 8.81
C ALA A 163 -20.15 0.18 8.73
N LEU A 164 -18.98 0.40 8.14
CA LEU A 164 -17.90 -0.56 8.09
C LEU A 164 -17.21 -0.73 9.47
N LEU A 165 -17.01 0.33 10.24
CA LEU A 165 -16.17 0.30 11.46
C LEU A 165 -16.90 -0.19 12.72
N ASP A 166 -16.30 -1.16 13.43
CA ASP A 166 -16.70 -1.63 14.75
C ASP A 166 -15.59 -1.39 15.79
N LEU A 167 -15.88 -0.52 16.76
CA LEU A 167 -14.96 -0.12 17.82
C LEU A 167 -15.23 -0.85 19.16
N SER A 168 -16.06 -1.90 19.16
CA SER A 168 -16.53 -2.56 20.40
C SER A 168 -15.44 -3.29 21.18
N LEU A 169 -14.37 -3.71 20.52
CA LEU A 169 -13.24 -4.40 21.15
C LEU A 169 -12.10 -3.46 21.57
N LEU A 170 -12.21 -2.17 21.26
CA LEU A 170 -11.26 -1.16 21.70
C LEU A 170 -11.68 -0.57 23.06
N LYS A 171 -10.72 -0.43 23.97
CA LYS A 171 -10.86 0.33 25.22
C LYS A 171 -10.93 1.83 24.93
N PHE A 172 -11.44 2.62 25.87
CA PHE A 172 -11.48 4.08 25.73
C PHE A 172 -10.09 4.69 25.49
N GLN A 173 -9.08 4.25 26.26
CA GLN A 173 -7.69 4.67 26.04
C GLN A 173 -7.19 4.37 24.62
N GLU A 174 -7.53 3.20 24.06
CA GLU A 174 -7.09 2.82 22.71
C GLU A 174 -7.78 3.68 21.64
N LYS A 175 -9.05 4.05 21.86
CA LYS A 175 -9.78 5.00 20.98
C LYS A 175 -9.17 6.40 21.04
N ASP A 176 -8.80 6.87 22.23
CA ASP A 176 -8.17 8.17 22.43
C ASP A 176 -6.80 8.23 21.73
N LEU A 177 -6.02 7.14 21.78
CA LEU A 177 -4.74 7.03 21.06
C LEU A 177 -4.92 7.07 19.53
N ILE A 178 -5.97 6.42 18.99
CA ILE A 178 -6.30 6.54 17.56
C ILE A 178 -6.63 7.99 17.20
N VAL A 179 -7.45 8.66 18.02
CA VAL A 179 -7.80 10.08 17.83
C VAL A 179 -6.55 10.95 17.88
N GLU A 180 -5.65 10.70 18.82
CA GLU A 180 -4.38 11.42 18.94
C GLU A 180 -3.49 11.19 17.70
N ALA A 181 -3.43 9.97 17.17
CA ALA A 181 -2.72 9.68 15.92
C ALA A 181 -3.30 10.50 14.75
N LEU A 182 -4.62 10.54 14.60
CA LEU A 182 -5.30 11.32 13.57
C LEU A 182 -5.02 12.84 13.71
N GLN A 183 -4.99 13.36 14.93
CA GLN A 183 -4.67 14.76 15.21
C GLN A 183 -3.25 15.12 14.75
N ARG A 184 -2.27 14.23 14.96
CA ARG A 184 -0.89 14.43 14.53
C ARG A 184 -0.70 14.42 13.00
N TRP A 185 -1.65 13.87 12.26
CA TRP A 185 -1.60 13.87 10.79
C TRP A 185 -2.09 15.18 10.16
N ARG A 186 -2.59 16.12 10.97
CA ARG A 186 -3.05 17.42 10.50
C ARG A 186 -1.88 18.35 10.15
N LEU A 187 -2.08 19.25 9.20
CA LEU A 187 -1.19 20.37 8.93
C LEU A 187 -1.20 21.31 10.15
N PRO A 188 -0.04 21.85 10.56
CA PRO A 188 0.02 22.93 11.53
C PRO A 188 -0.85 24.09 11.03
N ASN A 189 -1.75 24.62 11.86
CA ASN A 189 -2.65 25.67 11.43
C ASN A 189 -1.85 26.99 11.30
N PRO A 190 -1.73 27.60 10.11
CA PRO A 190 -1.03 28.87 9.95
C PRO A 190 -1.72 30.04 10.67
N THR A 191 -2.99 29.88 11.07
CA THR A 191 -3.82 30.95 11.64
C THR A 191 -3.97 30.91 13.16
N SER A 192 -3.40 29.92 13.86
CA SER A 192 -3.36 29.93 15.33
C SER A 192 -2.22 30.81 15.84
N SER A 193 -2.29 32.11 15.54
CA SER A 193 -1.47 33.17 16.16
C SER A 193 -2.10 33.67 17.48
N THR A 194 -3.11 32.98 18.00
CA THR A 194 -3.76 33.35 19.26
C THR A 194 -2.82 33.05 20.42
N SER A 195 -2.33 34.12 21.04
CA SER A 195 -1.54 34.18 22.25
C SER A 195 -2.06 33.24 23.34
N THR A 196 -1.60 32.00 23.30
CA THR A 196 -1.76 31.05 24.40
C THR A 196 -0.34 30.65 24.78
N SER A 197 -0.01 30.84 26.06
CA SER A 197 1.34 30.89 26.63
C SER A 197 2.37 29.94 25.98
N ALA A 198 3.62 30.40 25.88
CA ALA A 198 4.77 29.71 25.30
C ALA A 198 4.98 28.25 25.77
N ALA A 199 4.38 27.82 26.88
CA ALA A 199 4.42 26.45 27.36
C ALA A 199 3.52 25.48 26.57
N SER A 200 2.30 25.89 26.15
CA SER A 200 1.41 25.02 25.33
C SER A 200 1.66 25.17 23.83
N ALA A 201 2.39 26.20 23.41
CA ALA A 201 2.87 26.38 22.05
C ALA A 201 3.99 25.40 21.65
N SER A 202 4.62 24.70 22.62
CA SER A 202 5.74 23.77 22.33
C SER A 202 5.33 22.43 21.70
N ALA A 203 4.04 22.07 21.76
CA ALA A 203 3.50 20.86 21.13
C ALA A 203 2.74 21.15 19.81
N ALA A 204 2.57 22.42 19.44
CA ALA A 204 2.08 22.82 18.12
C ALA A 204 3.18 22.57 17.08
N ALA A 205 3.33 21.29 16.75
CA ALA A 205 4.17 20.63 15.76
C ALA A 205 5.29 21.49 15.16
N ALA A 206 6.48 21.43 15.78
CA ALA A 206 7.72 21.67 15.03
C ALA A 206 7.60 20.97 13.67
N PRO A 207 7.96 21.63 12.55
CA PRO A 207 7.79 21.07 11.22
C PRO A 207 8.39 19.66 11.20
N TYR A 208 7.54 18.65 11.01
CA TYR A 208 7.97 17.27 10.99
C TYR A 208 8.77 17.03 9.73
N ASP A 209 10.09 17.15 9.84
CA ASP A 209 11.00 16.92 8.74
C ASP A 209 11.18 15.42 8.52
N MET A 210 10.35 14.90 7.61
CA MET A 210 10.36 13.49 7.23
C MET A 210 11.62 13.11 6.45
N VAL A 211 12.27 14.06 5.78
CA VAL A 211 13.55 13.81 5.09
C VAL A 211 14.65 13.60 6.13
N ALA A 212 14.73 14.49 7.13
CA ALA A 212 15.66 14.31 8.24
C ALA A 212 15.35 13.05 9.06
N ALA A 213 14.08 12.71 9.27
CA ALA A 213 13.68 11.50 9.98
C ALA A 213 14.08 10.22 9.21
N TRP A 214 13.87 10.20 7.89
CA TRP A 214 14.35 9.12 7.01
C TRP A 214 15.88 9.01 7.04
N ASP A 215 16.58 10.15 6.98
CA ASP A 215 18.03 10.18 7.01
C ASP A 215 18.59 9.65 8.33
N GLY A 216 18.03 10.11 9.46
CA GLY A 216 18.36 9.62 10.80
C GLY A 216 18.13 8.11 10.93
N ARG A 217 17.06 7.60 10.32
CA ARG A 217 16.79 6.15 10.25
C ARG A 217 17.86 5.41 9.45
N CYS A 218 18.22 5.94 8.28
CA CYS A 218 19.30 5.39 7.46
C CYS A 218 20.64 5.40 8.21
N ARG A 219 20.99 6.48 8.92
CA ARG A 219 22.22 6.55 9.74
C ARG A 219 22.24 5.48 10.82
N LYS A 220 21.11 5.25 11.50
CA LYS A 220 21.00 4.19 12.51
C LYS A 220 21.20 2.79 11.90
N VAL A 221 20.60 2.54 10.73
CA VAL A 221 20.63 1.21 10.09
C VAL A 221 21.97 0.91 9.42
N TYR A 222 22.57 1.87 8.70
CA TYR A 222 23.84 1.65 8.01
C TYR A 222 25.06 1.86 8.92
N GLY A 223 24.92 2.61 10.02
CA GLY A 223 26.02 2.91 10.94
C GLY A 223 27.20 3.54 10.22
N GLU A 224 28.41 3.01 10.46
CA GLU A 224 29.66 3.44 9.83
C GLU A 224 29.63 3.36 8.29
N ARG A 225 28.77 2.51 7.72
CA ARG A 225 28.64 2.35 6.27
C ARG A 225 27.64 3.33 5.64
N TYR A 226 27.13 4.30 6.39
CA TYR A 226 26.12 5.25 5.92
C TYR A 226 26.58 6.06 4.71
N ASP A 227 27.84 6.49 4.67
CA ASP A 227 28.40 7.21 3.51
C ASP A 227 28.54 6.31 2.27
N PHE A 228 28.72 5.00 2.50
CA PHE A 228 28.76 3.96 1.47
C PHE A 228 27.39 3.31 1.21
N ARG A 229 26.28 3.86 1.74
CA ARG A 229 24.94 3.25 1.66
C ARG A 229 24.49 2.97 0.22
N ARG A 230 24.93 3.77 -0.75
CA ARG A 230 24.65 3.52 -2.17
C ARG A 230 25.16 2.15 -2.62
N ASN A 231 26.36 1.76 -2.16
CA ASN A 231 26.95 0.46 -2.45
C ASN A 231 26.24 -0.66 -1.69
N MET A 232 25.77 -0.39 -0.47
CA MET A 232 24.96 -1.35 0.31
C MET A 232 23.60 -1.62 -0.36
N VAL A 233 22.96 -0.59 -0.89
CA VAL A 233 21.70 -0.72 -1.64
C VAL A 233 21.90 -1.52 -2.93
N ASP A 234 22.99 -1.29 -3.64
CA ASP A 234 23.38 -2.05 -4.84
C ASP A 234 23.60 -3.54 -4.52
N TRP A 235 24.38 -3.79 -3.46
CA TRP A 235 24.65 -5.14 -2.99
C TRP A 235 23.36 -5.87 -2.54
N ASP A 236 22.51 -5.23 -1.73
CA ASP A 236 21.23 -5.81 -1.30
C ASP A 236 20.34 -6.18 -2.49
N TYR A 237 20.30 -5.32 -3.52
CA TYR A 237 19.53 -5.60 -4.72
C TYR A 237 20.06 -6.83 -5.47
N HIS A 238 21.34 -6.82 -5.81
CA HIS A 238 21.92 -7.86 -6.67
C HIS A 238 22.17 -9.19 -5.95
N MET A 239 22.36 -9.18 -4.63
CA MET A 239 22.68 -10.38 -3.84
C MET A 239 21.48 -10.96 -3.10
N ARG A 240 20.44 -10.17 -2.82
CA ARG A 240 19.27 -10.62 -2.04
C ARG A 240 17.99 -10.54 -2.85
N LEU A 241 17.61 -9.35 -3.31
CA LEU A 241 16.30 -9.10 -3.93
C LEU A 241 16.18 -9.73 -5.33
N GLN A 242 17.14 -9.48 -6.22
CA GLN A 242 17.13 -10.02 -7.58
C GLN A 242 17.20 -11.56 -7.59
N PRO A 243 18.08 -12.22 -6.80
CA PRO A 243 18.12 -13.67 -6.72
C PRO A 243 16.90 -14.31 -6.05
N ALA A 244 16.20 -13.61 -5.15
CA ALA A 244 14.94 -14.08 -4.57
C ALA A 244 13.80 -14.19 -5.60
N GLY A 245 13.94 -13.48 -6.73
CA GLY A 245 13.02 -13.53 -7.86
C GLY A 245 11.67 -12.88 -7.57
N THR A 246 10.77 -13.00 -8.55
CA THR A 246 9.39 -12.53 -8.43
C THR A 246 8.50 -13.68 -7.93
N PRO A 247 7.69 -13.49 -6.88
CA PRO A 247 6.81 -14.54 -6.36
C PRO A 247 5.91 -15.14 -7.44
N GLY A 248 5.85 -16.47 -7.52
CA GLY A 248 5.07 -17.19 -8.54
C GLY A 248 5.69 -17.22 -9.94
N CYS A 249 6.85 -16.60 -10.18
CA CYS A 249 7.62 -16.72 -11.41
C CYS A 249 8.85 -17.62 -11.22
N ASP A 250 9.45 -18.07 -12.33
CA ASP A 250 10.74 -18.75 -12.29
C ASP A 250 11.81 -17.82 -11.67
N PRO A 251 12.53 -18.24 -10.61
CA PRO A 251 13.61 -17.45 -10.01
C PRO A 251 14.64 -16.93 -11.03
N ALA A 252 14.88 -17.64 -12.14
CA ALA A 252 15.80 -17.20 -13.20
C ALA A 252 15.35 -15.92 -13.92
N SER A 253 14.06 -15.57 -13.83
CA SER A 253 13.50 -14.32 -14.37
C SER A 253 13.94 -13.08 -13.59
N GLY A 254 14.44 -13.26 -12.37
CA GLY A 254 14.81 -12.18 -11.48
C GLY A 254 13.61 -11.44 -10.88
N SER A 255 13.86 -10.23 -10.38
CA SER A 255 12.87 -9.41 -9.66
C SER A 255 12.15 -8.43 -10.59
N ILE A 256 10.82 -8.39 -10.51
CA ILE A 256 9.98 -7.38 -11.14
C ILE A 256 10.12 -5.99 -10.50
N ILE A 257 10.64 -5.96 -9.26
CA ILE A 257 11.08 -4.70 -8.64
C ILE A 257 12.37 -4.29 -9.35
N HIS A 258 12.27 -3.22 -10.14
CA HIS A 258 13.39 -2.68 -10.90
C HIS A 258 14.42 -2.01 -9.99
N PHE A 259 15.70 -2.13 -10.34
CA PHE A 259 16.82 -1.58 -9.57
C PHE A 259 16.66 -0.09 -9.28
N HIS A 260 16.27 0.69 -10.29
CA HIS A 260 16.09 2.14 -10.15
C HIS A 260 15.06 2.49 -9.05
N HIS A 261 13.90 1.82 -9.05
CA HIS A 261 12.85 2.06 -8.05
C HIS A 261 13.31 1.66 -6.65
N PHE A 262 13.92 0.48 -6.53
CA PHE A 262 14.47 0.02 -5.26
C PHE A 262 15.53 0.99 -4.71
N ARG A 263 16.50 1.39 -5.54
CA ARG A 263 17.56 2.32 -5.16
C ARG A 263 17.00 3.69 -4.77
N HIS A 264 16.08 4.22 -5.57
CA HIS A 264 15.44 5.50 -5.29
C HIS A 264 14.70 5.47 -3.94
N TRP A 265 13.88 4.44 -3.70
CA TRP A 265 13.17 4.28 -2.44
C TRP A 265 14.11 4.14 -1.24
N ARG A 266 15.16 3.32 -1.34
CA ARG A 266 16.15 3.14 -0.25
C ARG A 266 16.88 4.44 0.11
N LEU A 267 17.05 5.37 -0.84
CA LEU A 267 17.76 6.62 -0.63
C LEU A 267 16.85 7.78 -0.19
N HIS A 268 15.62 7.83 -0.68
CA HIS A 268 14.73 9.00 -0.53
C HIS A 268 13.39 8.69 0.16
N GLY A 269 13.07 7.41 0.35
CA GLY A 269 11.81 6.96 0.94
C GLY A 269 10.60 7.07 0.01
N VAL A 270 10.78 7.35 -1.28
CA VAL A 270 9.69 7.45 -2.26
C VAL A 270 9.61 6.16 -3.06
N ALA A 271 8.53 5.40 -2.89
CA ALA A 271 8.34 4.12 -3.58
C ALA A 271 7.61 4.29 -4.91
N HIS A 272 6.56 5.12 -4.88
CA HIS A 272 5.65 5.37 -5.97
C HIS A 272 5.77 6.85 -6.39
N GLU A 273 6.67 7.14 -7.33
CA GLU A 273 6.78 8.45 -7.97
C GLU A 273 5.72 8.57 -9.07
N LEU A 274 4.54 9.04 -8.68
CA LEU A 274 3.41 9.21 -9.58
C LEU A 274 3.48 10.60 -10.22
N ARG A 275 3.68 10.65 -11.54
CA ARG A 275 3.83 11.86 -12.37
C ARG A 275 5.12 12.65 -12.09
N ASP A 276 5.41 13.59 -12.98
CA ASP A 276 6.47 14.60 -12.80
C ASP A 276 6.01 15.64 -11.77
N SER A 277 6.16 15.34 -10.49
CA SER A 277 5.69 16.18 -9.39
C SER A 277 6.70 16.20 -8.25
N ALA A 278 6.81 17.35 -7.58
CA ALA A 278 7.68 17.48 -6.41
C ALA A 278 7.08 16.76 -5.19
N TYR A 279 7.87 15.89 -4.57
CA TYR A 279 7.55 15.19 -3.31
C TYR A 279 8.25 15.90 -2.14
N ASN A 280 7.66 16.99 -1.67
CA ASN A 280 8.27 17.89 -0.69
C ASN A 280 7.48 18.01 0.63
N SER A 281 6.37 17.29 0.77
CA SER A 281 5.53 17.35 1.97
C SER A 281 5.68 16.08 2.79
N ALA A 282 5.78 16.17 4.11
CA ALA A 282 5.94 14.99 4.96
C ALA A 282 4.70 14.07 4.93
N ASN A 283 4.89 12.75 4.76
CA ASN A 283 3.84 11.79 5.02
C ASN A 283 3.67 11.57 6.54
N ARG A 284 2.85 12.44 7.16
CA ARG A 284 2.64 12.41 8.61
C ARG A 284 1.96 11.14 9.13
N CYS A 285 1.28 10.36 8.28
CA CYS A 285 0.70 9.08 8.69
C CYS A 285 1.74 7.98 8.97
N ARG A 286 3.02 8.27 8.74
CA ARG A 286 4.18 7.43 9.08
C ARG A 286 4.95 7.90 10.29
N GLY A 287 4.58 9.04 10.85
CA GLY A 287 5.07 9.39 12.18
C GLY A 287 4.39 8.45 13.17
N GLU A 288 5.18 7.82 14.03
CA GLU A 288 4.68 7.04 15.15
C GLU A 288 5.31 7.58 16.42
N GLY A 289 4.51 7.66 17.48
CA GLY A 289 5.01 7.95 18.82
C GLY A 289 5.69 6.69 19.33
N GLY A 290 6.98 6.52 19.07
CA GLY A 290 7.70 5.33 19.49
C GLY A 290 7.67 5.22 21.01
N VAL A 291 7.40 4.04 21.57
CA VAL A 291 7.59 3.79 23.01
C VAL A 291 9.09 3.80 23.29
N GLY A 292 9.49 4.62 24.28
CA GLY A 292 10.86 5.08 24.44
C GLY A 292 11.90 4.02 24.79
N GLU A 293 12.86 3.85 23.91
CA GLU A 293 14.26 3.66 24.29
C GLU A 293 14.94 5.04 24.27
N PHE A 294 15.61 5.34 25.38
CA PHE A 294 16.10 6.67 25.68
C PHE A 294 17.27 7.01 24.76
N LYS A 295 17.23 8.10 24.00
CA LYS A 295 18.47 8.67 23.46
C LYS A 295 18.48 10.16 23.70
N ASP A 296 19.50 10.64 24.42
CA ASP A 296 19.79 12.07 24.53
C ASP A 296 19.99 12.68 23.12
N ARG A 297 20.02 14.00 22.99
CA ARG A 297 20.36 14.71 21.74
C ARG A 297 21.72 14.27 21.15
N THR A 298 22.53 13.60 21.98
CA THR A 298 23.83 12.99 21.68
C THR A 298 23.79 11.49 21.37
N GLY A 299 22.61 10.85 21.37
CA GLY A 299 22.44 9.43 21.03
C GLY A 299 22.65 8.41 22.16
N ARG A 300 22.85 8.84 23.41
CA ARG A 300 23.10 7.95 24.58
C ARG A 300 21.83 7.54 25.32
N ASP A 301 21.77 6.27 25.73
CA ASP A 301 20.77 5.70 26.65
C ASP A 301 20.91 6.22 28.09
N VAL A 302 19.85 6.84 28.63
CA VAL A 302 19.76 7.34 30.02
C VAL A 302 18.39 7.05 30.67
N GLY A 303 17.78 5.91 30.30
CA GLY A 303 16.90 5.14 31.21
C GLY A 303 15.54 5.73 31.57
N ARG A 304 15.00 6.69 30.83
CA ARG A 304 13.60 7.17 30.93
C ARG A 304 12.79 6.95 29.66
N SER A 305 11.67 6.25 29.76
CA SER A 305 10.76 6.05 28.63
C SER A 305 10.01 7.34 28.31
N VAL A 306 10.48 8.11 27.33
CA VAL A 306 9.69 9.21 26.72
C VAL A 306 9.34 8.77 25.30
N SER A 307 8.06 8.82 24.95
CA SER A 307 7.66 8.55 23.57
C SER A 307 8.02 9.74 22.69
N ALA A 308 8.82 9.47 21.65
CA ALA A 308 9.25 10.50 20.71
C ALA A 308 8.52 10.30 19.37
N TRP A 309 7.91 11.38 18.88
CA TRP A 309 7.34 11.41 17.54
C TRP A 309 8.47 11.34 16.51
N GLY A 310 8.45 10.32 15.65
CA GLY A 310 9.52 10.10 14.68
C GLY A 310 9.14 9.07 13.61
N PHE A 311 10.05 8.88 12.64
CA PHE A 311 9.92 7.83 11.65
C PHE A 311 10.68 6.58 12.11
N TRP A 312 9.91 5.53 12.43
CA TRP A 312 10.45 4.28 12.95
C TRP A 312 10.32 3.10 11.97
N ALA A 313 9.97 3.37 10.71
CA ALA A 313 9.66 2.30 9.76
C ALA A 313 10.89 1.57 9.20
N ASP A 314 10.59 0.53 8.43
CA ASP A 314 11.57 -0.21 7.64
C ASP A 314 12.10 0.64 6.47
N VAL A 315 13.43 0.70 6.36
CA VAL A 315 14.17 1.38 5.28
C VAL A 315 14.98 0.38 4.44
N LEU A 316 14.82 -0.92 4.71
CA LEU A 316 15.49 -2.02 4.02
C LEU A 316 14.50 -2.76 3.13
N ASN A 317 13.35 -3.20 3.69
CA ASN A 317 12.33 -3.95 2.95
C ASN A 317 11.26 -3.01 2.38
N SER A 318 11.19 -2.90 1.05
CA SER A 318 10.33 -1.97 0.33
C SER A 318 8.83 -2.32 0.39
N PRO A 319 7.93 -1.33 0.22
CA PRO A 319 6.47 -1.57 0.18
C PRO A 319 5.99 -2.30 -1.08
N TYR A 320 6.86 -2.51 -2.08
CA TYR A 320 6.49 -3.07 -3.38
C TYR A 320 5.85 -4.46 -3.29
N HIS A 321 6.18 -5.26 -2.27
CA HIS A 321 5.62 -6.60 -2.15
C HIS A 321 4.10 -6.59 -1.99
N ALA A 322 3.53 -5.60 -1.28
CA ALA A 322 2.11 -5.55 -0.97
C ALA A 322 1.21 -5.56 -2.22
N PHE A 323 1.49 -4.69 -3.19
CA PHE A 323 0.66 -4.54 -4.40
C PHE A 323 1.42 -4.71 -5.72
N GLY A 324 2.75 -4.78 -5.71
CA GLY A 324 3.58 -4.68 -6.91
C GLY A 324 4.23 -5.97 -7.38
N THR A 325 4.06 -7.10 -6.68
CA THR A 325 4.78 -8.35 -7.03
C THR A 325 3.89 -9.49 -7.52
N ALA A 326 2.61 -9.50 -7.15
CA ALA A 326 1.64 -10.47 -7.66
C ALA A 326 0.61 -9.74 -8.55
N CYS A 327 0.35 -10.23 -9.76
CA CYS A 327 -0.65 -9.74 -10.68
C CYS A 327 -1.42 -10.92 -11.27
N GLU A 328 -2.72 -10.76 -11.49
CA GLU A 328 -3.53 -11.83 -12.08
C GLU A 328 -3.42 -11.88 -13.61
N GLN A 329 -2.74 -10.90 -14.21
CA GLN A 329 -2.65 -10.72 -15.66
C GLN A 329 -1.22 -11.04 -16.11
N PRO A 330 -1.03 -12.14 -16.85
CA PRO A 330 0.30 -12.61 -17.22
C PRO A 330 1.08 -11.62 -18.10
N GLU A 331 0.41 -10.69 -18.77
CA GLU A 331 1.01 -9.65 -19.63
C GLU A 331 1.98 -8.75 -18.86
N PHE A 332 1.76 -8.56 -17.55
CA PHE A 332 2.67 -7.81 -16.69
C PHE A 332 3.99 -8.54 -16.44
N TYR A 333 4.01 -9.86 -16.59
CA TYR A 333 5.20 -10.69 -16.44
C TYR A 333 5.92 -10.96 -17.76
N ARG A 334 5.59 -10.24 -18.84
CA ARG A 334 6.31 -10.36 -20.11
C ARG A 334 7.76 -9.92 -19.93
N ILE A 335 8.68 -10.78 -20.36
CA ILE A 335 10.13 -10.55 -20.32
C ILE A 335 10.65 -10.26 -21.72
N THR A 336 11.48 -9.22 -21.85
CA THR A 336 12.24 -8.89 -23.06
C THR A 336 13.68 -8.58 -22.62
N ASN A 337 14.68 -9.09 -23.33
CA ASN A 337 16.10 -8.86 -22.99
C ASN A 337 16.47 -9.24 -21.54
N LYS A 338 15.92 -10.35 -21.02
CA LYS A 338 16.13 -10.84 -19.65
C LYS A 338 15.64 -9.89 -18.53
N GLN A 339 14.78 -8.93 -18.86
CA GLN A 339 14.15 -8.03 -17.91
C GLN A 339 12.64 -7.98 -18.13
N PHE A 340 11.89 -7.73 -17.06
CA PHE A 340 10.45 -7.51 -17.18
C PHE A 340 10.17 -6.20 -17.93
N VAL A 341 9.22 -6.25 -18.86
CA VAL A 341 8.78 -5.06 -19.62
C VAL A 341 8.03 -4.08 -18.71
N ARG A 342 7.41 -4.60 -17.65
CA ARG A 342 6.71 -3.86 -16.58
C ARG A 342 7.47 -4.01 -15.28
N THR A 343 7.33 -3.04 -14.42
CA THR A 343 7.94 -2.95 -13.10
C THR A 343 6.91 -3.18 -12.00
N ALA A 344 7.39 -3.34 -10.76
CA ALA A 344 6.50 -3.44 -9.61
C ALA A 344 5.61 -2.20 -9.39
N VAL A 345 6.01 -1.02 -9.89
CA VAL A 345 5.18 0.20 -9.83
C VAL A 345 4.01 0.11 -10.81
N ASP A 346 4.26 -0.38 -12.03
CA ASP A 346 3.22 -0.66 -13.02
C ASP A 346 2.18 -1.65 -12.50
N VAL A 347 2.66 -2.74 -11.87
CA VAL A 347 1.80 -3.76 -11.27
C VAL A 347 0.99 -3.18 -10.10
N ALA A 348 1.60 -2.36 -9.25
CA ALA A 348 0.90 -1.73 -8.13
C ALA A 348 -0.20 -0.76 -8.60
N GLU A 349 0.07 0.10 -9.58
CA GLU A 349 -0.95 0.99 -10.17
C GLU A 349 -2.11 0.19 -10.75
N HIS A 350 -1.80 -0.85 -11.53
CA HIS A 350 -2.80 -1.70 -12.14
C HIS A 350 -3.64 -2.45 -11.11
N ASN A 351 -3.00 -3.07 -10.12
CA ASN A 351 -3.70 -3.83 -9.10
C ASN A 351 -4.65 -2.94 -8.30
N ILE A 352 -4.22 -1.74 -7.87
CA ILE A 352 -5.11 -0.82 -7.17
C ILE A 352 -6.26 -0.35 -8.08
N ALA A 353 -5.99 -0.07 -9.35
CA ALA A 353 -7.05 0.24 -10.32
C ALA A 353 -8.05 -0.91 -10.50
N ALA A 354 -7.57 -2.15 -10.55
CA ALA A 354 -8.39 -3.36 -10.63
C ALA A 354 -9.23 -3.55 -9.36
N LEU A 355 -8.66 -3.32 -8.17
CA LEU A 355 -9.40 -3.37 -6.90
C LEU A 355 -10.51 -2.30 -6.84
N LEU A 356 -10.22 -1.08 -7.28
CA LEU A 356 -11.22 0.00 -7.35
C LEU A 356 -12.30 -0.31 -8.39
N HIS A 357 -11.92 -0.83 -9.55
CA HIS A 357 -12.86 -1.23 -10.60
C HIS A 357 -13.81 -2.32 -10.09
N GLU A 358 -13.26 -3.39 -9.52
CA GLU A 358 -14.05 -4.53 -9.07
C GLU A 358 -14.95 -4.17 -7.88
N LEU A 359 -14.49 -3.31 -6.97
CA LEU A 359 -15.34 -2.79 -5.91
C LEU A 359 -16.52 -1.99 -6.46
N ARG A 360 -16.32 -1.18 -7.52
CA ARG A 360 -17.34 -0.30 -8.10
C ARG A 360 -18.30 -1.03 -9.05
N THR A 361 -17.82 -1.95 -9.86
CA THR A 361 -18.61 -2.66 -10.87
C THR A 361 -19.08 -4.04 -10.43
N GLY A 362 -18.41 -4.65 -9.45
CA GLY A 362 -18.61 -6.05 -9.05
C GLY A 362 -18.02 -7.04 -10.06
N ARG A 363 -17.25 -6.56 -11.03
CA ARG A 363 -16.66 -7.35 -12.12
C ARG A 363 -15.16 -7.17 -12.14
N ARG A 364 -14.44 -8.24 -12.47
CA ARG A 364 -12.98 -8.21 -12.62
C ARG A 364 -12.58 -7.26 -13.74
N LEU A 365 -11.51 -6.50 -13.52
CA LEU A 365 -10.87 -5.73 -14.58
C LEU A 365 -10.02 -6.69 -15.43
N GLU A 366 -10.42 -6.89 -16.68
CA GLU A 366 -9.67 -7.67 -17.67
C GLU A 366 -9.06 -6.73 -18.70
N LEU A 367 -7.81 -7.01 -19.09
CA LEU A 367 -7.23 -6.38 -20.28
C LEU A 367 -7.88 -7.05 -21.49
N GLY A 368 -8.43 -6.26 -22.41
CA GLY A 368 -8.98 -6.79 -23.65
C GLY A 368 -7.92 -7.52 -24.47
N GLU A 369 -8.31 -8.49 -25.28
CA GLU A 369 -7.38 -9.21 -26.15
C GLU A 369 -6.57 -8.21 -27.02
N GLY A 370 -5.25 -8.27 -26.93
CA GLY A 370 -4.34 -7.36 -27.63
C GLY A 370 -4.12 -5.99 -26.97
N GLN A 371 -4.82 -5.67 -25.88
CA GLN A 371 -4.51 -4.47 -25.10
C GLN A 371 -3.21 -4.67 -24.32
N GLU A 372 -2.26 -3.75 -24.53
CA GLU A 372 -1.03 -3.78 -23.75
C GLU A 372 -1.31 -3.38 -22.30
N ALA A 373 -0.65 -4.07 -21.37
CA ALA A 373 -0.58 -3.63 -19.98
C ALA A 373 -0.21 -2.14 -19.92
N HIS A 374 -0.90 -1.35 -19.11
CA HIS A 374 -0.57 0.06 -18.93
C HIS A 374 0.88 0.20 -18.45
N ARG A 375 1.61 1.20 -18.97
CA ARG A 375 2.86 1.64 -18.34
C ARG A 375 2.48 2.73 -17.37
N ALA A 376 2.78 2.54 -16.09
CA ALA A 376 2.67 3.55 -15.08
C ALA A 376 3.18 4.88 -15.63
N GLN A 377 2.42 5.94 -15.37
CA GLN A 377 2.86 7.31 -15.64
C GLN A 377 3.93 7.74 -14.63
N ALA A 378 4.66 6.77 -14.06
CA ALA A 378 5.76 7.04 -13.19
C ALA A 378 6.70 7.96 -13.95
N ALA A 379 7.04 9.08 -13.31
CA ALA A 379 8.13 9.89 -13.78
C ALA A 379 9.28 8.91 -14.04
N ARG A 380 9.89 9.01 -15.22
CA ARG A 380 11.30 8.66 -15.30
C ARG A 380 11.98 9.65 -14.35
N GLY A 381 11.96 9.37 -13.05
CA GLY A 381 12.84 10.02 -12.09
C GLY A 381 14.26 9.96 -12.67
N PRO A 382 15.19 10.85 -12.30
CA PRO A 382 16.44 11.05 -13.04
C PRO A 382 17.14 9.69 -13.22
N THR A 383 17.02 9.09 -14.41
CA THR A 383 17.03 7.61 -14.55
C THR A 383 18.39 7.12 -15.04
N THR A 384 19.29 8.03 -15.36
CA THR A 384 20.71 7.80 -15.53
C THR A 384 21.49 8.40 -14.35
N LEU A 385 22.68 7.86 -14.04
CA LEU A 385 23.62 8.47 -13.09
C LEU A 385 23.85 9.95 -13.46
N GLU A 386 23.85 10.25 -14.76
CA GLU A 386 24.00 11.56 -15.38
C GLU A 386 22.87 12.52 -15.01
N ASP A 387 21.61 12.06 -15.00
CA ASP A 387 20.46 12.91 -14.64
C ASP A 387 20.45 13.27 -13.14
N LEU A 388 20.90 12.34 -12.28
CA LEU A 388 21.03 12.60 -10.84
C LEU A 388 22.21 13.55 -10.53
N THR A 389 23.31 13.44 -11.28
CA THR A 389 24.42 14.39 -11.16
C THR A 389 24.04 15.76 -11.71
N ALA A 390 23.34 15.82 -12.86
CA ALA A 390 22.90 17.07 -13.46
C ALA A 390 21.92 17.82 -12.55
N ALA A 391 20.93 17.12 -11.97
CA ALA A 391 20.00 17.75 -11.02
C ALA A 391 20.70 18.24 -9.74
N ALA A 392 21.73 17.53 -9.27
CA ALA A 392 22.52 17.95 -8.12
C ALA A 392 23.42 19.17 -8.44
N GLU A 393 24.02 19.19 -9.63
CA GLU A 393 24.83 20.31 -10.14
C GLU A 393 23.97 21.56 -10.37
N GLU A 394 22.76 21.39 -10.93
CA GLU A 394 21.82 22.49 -11.17
C GLU A 394 21.28 23.08 -9.85
N ALA A 395 21.00 22.24 -8.84
CA ALA A 395 20.66 22.69 -7.50
C ALA A 395 21.81 23.42 -6.79
N ALA A 396 23.06 22.94 -6.97
CA ALA A 396 24.24 23.61 -6.43
C ALA A 396 24.50 24.96 -7.12
N ALA A 397 24.30 25.03 -8.44
CA ALA A 397 24.41 26.27 -9.21
C ALA A 397 23.35 27.30 -8.78
N ALA A 398 22.09 26.90 -8.63
CA ALA A 398 21.02 27.77 -8.16
C ALA A 398 21.27 28.32 -6.74
N ALA A 399 21.83 27.50 -5.83
CA ALA A 399 22.22 27.92 -4.49
C ALA A 399 23.39 28.93 -4.50
N SER A 400 24.31 28.82 -5.46
CA SER A 400 25.44 29.75 -5.61
C SER A 400 25.06 31.06 -6.32
N GLY A 401 24.08 31.04 -7.23
CA GLY A 401 23.61 32.21 -7.98
C GLY A 401 22.67 33.12 -7.19
N ALA A 402 21.90 32.57 -6.24
CA ALA A 402 20.98 33.34 -5.41
C ALA A 402 21.66 34.22 -4.34
N GLY A 403 22.99 34.11 -4.17
CA GLY A 403 23.79 34.93 -3.26
C GLY A 403 24.49 36.14 -3.88
N ALA A 404 24.36 36.36 -5.20
CA ALA A 404 25.15 37.37 -5.93
C ALA A 404 24.36 38.57 -6.47
N GLU A 405 23.02 38.57 -6.41
CA GLU A 405 22.17 39.64 -6.94
C GLU A 405 21.38 40.36 -5.82
N ALA A 406 22.11 40.94 -4.87
CA ALA A 406 21.55 41.86 -3.88
C ALA A 406 22.61 42.89 -3.47
N GLY A 407 22.94 43.83 -4.37
CA GLY A 407 23.86 44.92 -4.03
C GLY A 407 24.46 45.65 -5.23
N ALA A 408 23.65 46.31 -6.06
CA ALA A 408 24.15 47.22 -7.09
C ALA A 408 23.28 48.47 -7.16
N GLY A 409 23.56 49.44 -6.28
CA GLY A 409 22.84 50.71 -6.24
C GLY A 409 23.48 51.72 -5.31
N ALA A 410 24.60 52.33 -5.72
CA ALA A 410 25.01 53.68 -5.31
C ALA A 410 26.31 54.07 -6.05
N GLY A 411 26.30 55.26 -6.66
CA GLY A 411 27.32 55.75 -7.61
C GLY A 411 28.67 56.18 -7.00
N PRO A 412 29.64 56.54 -7.85
CA PRO A 412 31.02 56.75 -7.44
C PRO A 412 31.32 58.22 -7.11
N GLY A 413 32.10 58.46 -6.06
CA GLY A 413 32.72 59.75 -5.80
C GLY A 413 33.33 59.85 -4.41
N GLY A 414 34.65 60.09 -4.35
CA GLY A 414 35.28 60.74 -3.19
C GLY A 414 36.29 59.92 -2.40
N GLU A 415 37.52 59.88 -2.94
CA GLU A 415 38.83 59.94 -2.29
C GLU A 415 39.01 59.71 -0.77
N ALA A 416 40.00 58.83 -0.50
CA ALA A 416 41.18 59.03 0.36
C ALA A 416 41.25 58.41 1.79
N ALA A 417 42.42 57.80 2.00
CA ALA A 417 43.20 57.64 3.22
C ALA A 417 42.97 56.41 4.13
N ALA A 418 43.75 55.37 3.82
CA ALA A 418 44.72 54.65 4.67
C ALA A 418 44.48 54.51 6.19
N GLY A 419 44.56 53.27 6.67
CA GLY A 419 44.79 52.96 8.09
C GLY A 419 44.73 51.46 8.41
N ALA A 420 45.88 50.80 8.40
CA ALA A 420 46.07 49.40 8.76
C ALA A 420 45.92 49.15 10.28
N SER A 421 45.51 47.93 10.68
CA SER A 421 46.24 47.11 11.67
C SER A 421 45.53 45.78 11.96
N SER A 422 46.38 44.78 12.21
CA SER A 422 46.16 43.34 12.36
C SER A 422 46.13 42.87 13.82
N SER A 423 45.46 41.75 14.11
CA SER A 423 45.88 40.68 15.05
C SER A 423 44.81 39.56 14.99
N SER A 424 45.05 38.36 14.45
CA SER A 424 45.85 37.21 14.91
C SER A 424 45.38 36.58 16.24
N GLY A 425 44.70 35.44 16.13
CA GLY A 425 44.51 34.42 17.17
C GLY A 425 44.31 33.06 16.48
N LYS A 426 45.21 32.11 16.75
CA LYS A 426 45.48 30.87 16.02
C LYS A 426 45.49 29.73 17.04
N GLU A 427 44.85 28.59 16.76
CA GLU A 427 45.17 27.23 17.27
C GLU A 427 44.19 26.23 16.63
N GLU A 428 44.68 25.39 15.70
CA GLU A 428 44.94 23.93 15.84
C GLU A 428 43.70 23.08 15.48
N ALA A 429 43.72 22.00 14.70
CA ALA A 429 44.79 21.14 14.17
C ALA A 429 44.37 20.51 12.83
N ALA A 430 45.36 20.05 12.07
CA ALA A 430 45.29 19.55 10.69
C ALA A 430 45.69 18.07 10.56
N ALA A 431 45.48 17.54 9.34
CA ALA A 431 46.19 16.43 8.68
C ALA A 431 45.79 14.99 9.11
N ALA A 432 45.77 13.98 8.23
CA ALA A 432 46.02 13.84 6.80
C ALA A 432 45.63 12.40 6.37
N ALA A 433 45.40 12.16 5.07
CA ALA A 433 45.85 10.93 4.38
C ALA A 433 45.56 11.00 2.87
N ALA A 434 46.62 10.99 2.04
CA ALA A 434 46.65 10.36 0.72
C ALA A 434 48.05 10.46 0.09
N ALA A 435 48.81 9.36 0.09
CA ALA A 435 49.77 9.00 -0.97
C ALA A 435 50.46 7.66 -0.63
N GLY A 436 50.58 6.76 -1.62
CA GLY A 436 51.57 5.68 -1.60
C GLY A 436 51.05 4.31 -2.03
N LYS A 437 51.27 3.97 -3.30
CA LYS A 437 51.15 2.62 -3.88
C LYS A 437 52.39 1.77 -3.55
N GLU A 438 52.19 0.45 -3.71
CA GLU A 438 53.16 -0.61 -4.03
C GLU A 438 53.66 -1.58 -2.92
N GLN A 439 53.16 -2.81 -3.06
CA GLN A 439 53.80 -4.13 -2.99
C GLN A 439 54.66 -4.53 -1.77
N GLY A 440 54.17 -5.56 -1.08
CA GLY A 440 54.97 -6.45 -0.24
C GLY A 440 54.11 -7.56 0.37
N GLN A 441 54.29 -8.79 -0.12
CA GLN A 441 53.73 -10.02 0.45
C GLN A 441 54.37 -10.33 1.81
N GLY A 442 53.59 -10.84 2.75
CA GLY A 442 54.08 -11.36 4.03
C GLY A 442 52.93 -11.91 4.88
N GLU A 443 52.98 -13.21 5.13
CA GLU A 443 52.01 -14.06 5.83
C GLU A 443 51.92 -13.79 7.34
N GLY A 444 50.79 -14.16 7.96
CA GLY A 444 50.78 -14.74 9.31
C GLY A 444 49.80 -14.16 10.33
N GLN A 445 48.78 -14.98 10.67
CA GLN A 445 48.18 -15.21 12.01
C GLN A 445 47.55 -13.98 12.71
N GLY A 446 46.26 -13.91 13.07
CA GLY A 446 45.33 -14.92 13.58
C GLY A 446 44.91 -14.50 14.99
N GLU A 447 43.71 -13.94 15.17
CA GLU A 447 43.07 -13.81 16.49
C GLU A 447 41.58 -14.17 16.39
N ASP A 448 41.21 -15.10 17.24
CA ASP A 448 40.00 -15.91 17.29
C ASP A 448 39.07 -15.36 18.39
N TRP A 449 37.74 -15.41 18.18
CA TRP A 449 36.74 -15.18 19.22
C TRP A 449 35.76 -16.36 19.24
N THR A 450 36.03 -17.32 20.12
CA THR A 450 35.11 -18.41 20.49
C THR A 450 34.63 -18.27 21.93
N ALA A 451 33.32 -18.37 22.13
CA ALA A 451 32.65 -18.84 23.36
C ALA A 451 31.26 -19.35 22.94
N GLY A 452 30.73 -20.50 23.34
CA GLY A 452 31.20 -21.61 24.16
C GLY A 452 30.09 -22.67 24.25
N SER A 453 30.47 -23.96 24.22
CA SER A 453 29.89 -25.17 24.87
C SER A 453 28.35 -25.31 25.08
N GLY A 454 27.69 -26.45 24.86
CA GLY A 454 28.13 -27.83 24.58
C GLY A 454 26.99 -28.87 24.69
N SER A 455 27.36 -30.15 24.45
CA SER A 455 26.58 -31.42 24.55
C SER A 455 25.55 -31.72 23.44
N GLY A 456 25.49 -32.90 22.80
CA GLY A 456 26.28 -34.12 22.84
C GLY A 456 25.77 -35.15 21.80
N ALA A 457 26.69 -35.66 20.97
CA ALA A 457 26.95 -37.05 20.52
C ALA A 457 25.84 -38.01 19.94
N PRO A 458 26.25 -38.99 19.09
CA PRO A 458 25.55 -39.38 17.84
C PRO A 458 25.26 -40.90 17.68
N GLY A 459 24.71 -41.31 16.52
CA GLY A 459 24.55 -42.72 16.12
C GLY A 459 24.46 -42.93 14.61
N ALA A 460 25.30 -43.83 14.09
CA ALA A 460 25.60 -44.10 12.68
C ALA A 460 24.71 -45.19 12.04
N GLY A 461 24.70 -45.28 10.70
CA GLY A 461 24.13 -46.42 9.96
C GLY A 461 24.27 -46.31 8.43
N THR A 462 25.30 -46.97 7.92
CA THR A 462 25.77 -47.16 6.52
C THR A 462 24.88 -48.06 5.64
N GLY A 463 24.95 -47.92 4.31
CA GLY A 463 24.78 -49.07 3.38
C GLY A 463 24.56 -48.77 1.87
N GLN A 464 25.61 -49.04 1.07
CA GLN A 464 25.71 -49.56 -0.34
C GLN A 464 24.93 -48.88 -1.49
N ALA A 465 25.48 -48.39 -2.62
CA ALA A 465 26.51 -48.85 -3.60
C ALA A 465 25.98 -49.81 -4.69
N VAL A 466 25.83 -49.33 -5.95
CA VAL A 466 26.13 -50.05 -7.22
C VAL A 466 26.48 -49.03 -8.31
N ALA A 467 27.51 -49.34 -9.09
CA ALA A 467 28.15 -48.54 -10.13
C ALA A 467 27.96 -49.14 -11.53
N GLU A 468 28.50 -48.43 -12.54
CA GLU A 468 28.79 -48.83 -13.94
C GLU A 468 27.62 -48.71 -14.94
N GLY A 469 27.76 -48.13 -16.14
CA GLY A 469 28.89 -47.51 -16.83
C GLY A 469 28.47 -46.82 -18.16
N ARG A 470 29.38 -45.96 -18.65
CA ARG A 470 29.70 -45.51 -20.04
C ARG A 470 28.86 -46.12 -21.20
N GLU A 471 28.43 -45.42 -22.27
CA GLU A 471 29.15 -44.54 -23.22
C GLU A 471 28.15 -43.59 -23.95
N GLY A 472 28.60 -42.40 -24.42
CA GLY A 472 27.88 -41.57 -25.41
C GLY A 472 28.46 -41.74 -26.83
N PRO A 473 28.32 -40.80 -27.78
CA PRO A 473 27.33 -39.73 -27.98
C PRO A 473 26.75 -39.70 -29.43
N GLY A 474 25.71 -38.91 -29.70
CA GLY A 474 25.24 -38.67 -31.08
C GLY A 474 24.07 -37.71 -31.15
N GLY A 475 24.28 -36.55 -31.78
CA GLY A 475 23.31 -35.46 -31.94
C GLY A 475 22.22 -35.70 -33.01
N PRO A 476 21.32 -34.72 -33.21
CA PRO A 476 19.88 -34.97 -33.38
C PRO A 476 19.35 -34.64 -34.79
N GLN A 477 18.18 -35.20 -35.14
CA GLN A 477 17.14 -34.54 -35.94
C GLN A 477 15.85 -35.38 -36.05
N ASP A 478 14.74 -34.65 -36.19
CA ASP A 478 13.46 -35.03 -36.80
C ASP A 478 12.35 -35.72 -35.97
N SER A 479 11.36 -34.87 -35.65
CA SER A 479 9.90 -35.03 -35.84
C SER A 479 9.22 -36.39 -35.64
N ASP A 480 8.23 -36.42 -34.75
CA ASP A 480 6.95 -37.08 -35.05
C ASP A 480 5.78 -36.54 -34.18
N PRO A 481 4.53 -36.49 -34.69
CA PRO A 481 3.36 -35.96 -34.00
C PRO A 481 2.40 -37.02 -33.44
N ALA A 482 1.50 -36.55 -32.55
CA ALA A 482 0.10 -36.98 -32.33
C ALA A 482 -0.24 -38.40 -31.80
N ALA A 483 -0.91 -38.43 -30.63
CA ALA A 483 -2.13 -39.22 -30.30
C ALA A 483 -2.44 -39.03 -28.78
N ALA A 484 -3.45 -38.26 -28.38
CA ALA A 484 -4.88 -38.58 -28.32
C ALA A 484 -5.27 -39.62 -27.24
N ALA A 485 -5.92 -39.13 -26.17
CA ALA A 485 -6.90 -39.89 -25.39
C ALA A 485 -7.99 -38.93 -24.88
N SER A 486 -9.21 -39.17 -25.33
CA SER A 486 -10.46 -38.42 -25.11
C SER A 486 -11.48 -39.35 -24.46
N THR A 487 -12.32 -38.83 -23.56
CA THR A 487 -13.74 -39.20 -23.27
C THR A 487 -14.22 -38.40 -22.03
N ALA A 488 -15.43 -37.85 -21.86
CA ALA A 488 -16.62 -37.67 -22.68
C ALA A 488 -17.65 -36.74 -21.94
N ALA A 489 -18.26 -35.80 -22.67
CA ALA A 489 -19.69 -35.33 -22.67
C ALA A 489 -20.37 -34.67 -21.43
N PRO A 490 -21.55 -34.00 -21.56
CA PRO A 490 -22.29 -33.53 -22.75
C PRO A 490 -22.78 -32.05 -22.73
N ALA A 491 -23.28 -31.63 -23.90
CA ALA A 491 -23.83 -30.33 -24.26
C ALA A 491 -25.19 -29.96 -23.63
N ALA A 492 -25.42 -28.65 -23.43
CA ALA A 492 -26.75 -28.04 -23.47
C ALA A 492 -26.70 -26.54 -23.85
N ALA A 493 -27.43 -26.21 -24.91
CA ALA A 493 -28.03 -24.92 -25.28
C ALA A 493 -27.11 -23.71 -25.57
N ALA A 494 -26.78 -23.56 -26.85
CA ALA A 494 -26.34 -22.30 -27.45
C ALA A 494 -27.51 -21.30 -27.53
N ALA A 495 -27.40 -20.19 -26.81
CA ALA A 495 -28.12 -18.96 -27.10
C ALA A 495 -27.08 -17.89 -27.49
N ALA A 496 -27.12 -17.51 -28.76
CA ALA A 496 -26.26 -16.47 -29.32
C ALA A 496 -26.55 -15.12 -28.65
N ALA A 497 -25.65 -14.68 -27.77
CA ALA A 497 -25.59 -13.30 -27.29
C ALA A 497 -24.24 -12.72 -27.71
N SER A 498 -24.28 -11.74 -28.60
CA SER A 498 -23.13 -10.98 -29.08
C SER A 498 -22.31 -10.45 -27.91
N SER A 499 -21.06 -10.91 -27.78
CA SER A 499 -20.08 -10.42 -26.81
C SER A 499 -19.61 -9.01 -27.22
N SER A 500 -20.26 -7.97 -26.69
CA SER A 500 -19.68 -6.63 -26.67
C SER A 500 -18.71 -6.54 -25.49
N SER A 501 -17.42 -6.36 -25.81
CA SER A 501 -16.37 -6.18 -24.80
C SER A 501 -16.76 -5.04 -23.85
N THR A 502 -17.06 -5.38 -22.60
CA THR A 502 -17.58 -4.42 -21.60
C THR A 502 -16.43 -3.74 -20.85
N SER A 503 -15.35 -3.38 -21.56
CA SER A 503 -14.32 -2.50 -21.01
C SER A 503 -14.88 -1.07 -21.02
N VAL A 504 -15.00 -0.42 -19.86
CA VAL A 504 -15.30 1.02 -19.81
C VAL A 504 -14.17 1.71 -20.57
N PRO A 505 -14.45 2.43 -21.68
CA PRO A 505 -13.39 3.08 -22.43
C PRO A 505 -12.66 4.05 -21.51
N THR A 506 -11.34 3.95 -21.47
CA THR A 506 -10.51 4.98 -20.86
C THR A 506 -10.76 6.30 -21.60
N TYR A 507 -10.59 7.44 -20.92
CA TYR A 507 -10.86 8.79 -21.45
C TYR A 507 -10.20 9.12 -22.82
N SER A 508 -9.32 8.25 -23.32
CA SER A 508 -8.57 8.42 -24.57
C SER A 508 -9.24 7.86 -25.83
N SER A 509 -10.24 6.99 -25.78
CA SER A 509 -10.64 6.21 -26.97
C SER A 509 -12.13 6.19 -27.34
N GLY A 510 -13.01 6.86 -26.58
CA GLY A 510 -14.44 6.94 -26.88
C GLY A 510 -14.98 8.35 -26.63
N GLY A 511 -15.97 8.79 -27.42
CA GLY A 511 -16.63 10.07 -27.18
C GLY A 511 -17.25 10.09 -25.76
N ARG A 512 -17.22 11.24 -25.08
CA ARG A 512 -17.67 11.40 -23.68
C ARG A 512 -19.05 10.77 -23.42
N ALA A 513 -19.99 10.94 -24.35
CA ALA A 513 -21.31 10.33 -24.30
C ALA A 513 -21.29 8.78 -24.30
N GLN A 514 -20.40 8.17 -25.08
CA GLN A 514 -20.23 6.71 -25.10
C GLN A 514 -19.64 6.20 -23.77
N VAL A 515 -18.68 6.95 -23.21
CA VAL A 515 -18.10 6.65 -21.88
C VAL A 515 -19.19 6.73 -20.80
N ALA A 516 -19.99 7.80 -20.79
CA ALA A 516 -21.11 7.97 -19.86
C ALA A 516 -22.12 6.82 -19.98
N LYS A 517 -22.50 6.43 -21.21
CA LYS A 517 -23.41 5.30 -21.45
C LYS A 517 -22.84 3.97 -20.96
N ALA A 518 -21.56 3.71 -21.21
CA ALA A 518 -20.88 2.50 -20.75
C ALA A 518 -20.78 2.45 -19.22
N MET A 519 -20.45 3.58 -18.58
CA MET A 519 -20.41 3.70 -17.12
C MET A 519 -21.80 3.54 -16.49
N ALA A 520 -22.84 4.14 -17.08
CA ALA A 520 -24.22 3.99 -16.63
C ALA A 520 -24.72 2.54 -16.77
N ALA A 521 -24.37 1.86 -17.86
CA ALA A 521 -24.67 0.43 -18.03
C ALA A 521 -23.93 -0.43 -16.99
N ALA A 522 -22.67 -0.12 -16.70
CA ALA A 522 -21.91 -0.79 -15.65
C ALA A 522 -22.51 -0.54 -14.25
N ALA A 523 -22.98 0.68 -13.96
CA ALA A 523 -23.68 1.01 -12.72
C ALA A 523 -25.03 0.29 -12.60
N ALA A 524 -25.81 0.21 -13.68
CA ALA A 524 -27.07 -0.52 -13.71
C ALA A 524 -26.85 -2.03 -13.47
N ALA A 525 -25.84 -2.61 -14.13
CA ALA A 525 -25.46 -4.00 -13.91
C ALA A 525 -24.95 -4.25 -12.47
N ALA A 526 -24.18 -3.30 -11.93
CA ALA A 526 -23.71 -3.33 -10.55
C ALA A 526 -24.87 -3.29 -9.54
N GLY A 527 -25.91 -2.50 -9.81
CA GLY A 527 -27.11 -2.41 -8.97
C GLY A 527 -28.02 -3.63 -9.04
N ALA A 528 -28.19 -4.23 -10.23
CA ALA A 528 -29.04 -5.42 -10.42
C ALA A 528 -28.54 -6.66 -9.66
N GLY A 529 -27.22 -6.79 -9.44
CA GLY A 529 -26.64 -7.87 -8.64
C GLY A 529 -26.85 -7.74 -7.13
N ALA A 530 -27.36 -6.61 -6.64
CA ALA A 530 -27.48 -6.32 -5.21
C ALA A 530 -28.92 -6.36 -4.67
N GLY A 531 -29.95 -6.47 -5.52
CA GLY A 531 -31.35 -6.44 -5.10
C GLY A 531 -32.34 -6.98 -6.13
N ALA A 532 -32.49 -8.29 -6.20
CA ALA A 532 -33.71 -8.91 -6.75
C ALA A 532 -34.70 -9.07 -5.59
N GLY A 533 -35.56 -8.06 -5.36
CA GLY A 533 -36.60 -8.14 -4.34
C GLY A 533 -37.06 -6.78 -3.81
N ALA A 534 -37.67 -5.95 -4.65
CA ALA A 534 -38.60 -4.91 -4.21
C ALA A 534 -39.36 -4.34 -5.44
N GLU A 535 -40.52 -4.94 -5.75
CA GLU A 535 -41.54 -4.25 -6.52
C GLU A 535 -42.22 -3.23 -5.62
N ALA A 536 -42.17 -1.95 -5.98
CA ALA A 536 -43.08 -0.95 -5.44
C ALA A 536 -43.33 0.14 -6.48
N SER A 537 -44.52 0.07 -7.05
CA SER A 537 -45.21 1.09 -7.82
C SER A 537 -45.44 2.36 -6.99
N SER A 538 -45.15 3.53 -7.54
CA SER A 538 -46.07 4.67 -7.44
C SER A 538 -45.67 5.81 -8.37
N SER A 539 -46.58 6.09 -9.29
CA SER A 539 -46.76 7.32 -10.05
C SER A 539 -46.86 8.56 -9.17
N GLY A 540 -46.31 9.69 -9.62
CA GLY A 540 -46.53 10.99 -9.00
C GLY A 540 -45.90 12.12 -9.80
N ALA A 541 -46.66 12.63 -10.78
CA ALA A 541 -46.33 13.82 -11.54
C ALA A 541 -46.54 15.09 -10.69
N ALA A 542 -45.63 16.05 -10.79
CA ALA A 542 -45.91 17.46 -10.50
C ALA A 542 -44.96 18.36 -11.29
N SER A 543 -45.58 19.27 -12.05
CA SER A 543 -44.99 20.30 -12.90
C SER A 543 -44.83 21.63 -12.14
N ALA A 544 -44.31 22.64 -12.87
CA ALA A 544 -44.27 24.10 -12.59
C ALA A 544 -42.90 24.60 -12.07
N ALA A 545 -42.31 25.70 -12.54
CA ALA A 545 -42.68 26.67 -13.57
C ALA A 545 -41.44 27.47 -14.01
N SER A 546 -41.48 27.96 -15.26
CA SER A 546 -40.52 28.90 -15.86
C SER A 546 -40.77 30.34 -15.41
N ALA A 547 -39.72 31.16 -15.37
CA ALA A 547 -39.82 32.60 -15.60
C ALA A 547 -38.50 33.20 -16.13
N ALA A 548 -38.61 33.89 -17.26
CA ALA A 548 -37.67 34.83 -17.87
C ALA A 548 -38.54 35.87 -18.63
N PRO A 549 -38.01 36.94 -19.27
CA PRO A 549 -36.91 37.85 -18.93
C PRO A 549 -37.36 39.35 -19.05
N THR A 550 -36.50 40.34 -18.77
CA THR A 550 -36.69 41.72 -19.29
C THR A 550 -35.37 42.39 -19.67
N ALA A 551 -35.42 43.07 -20.83
CA ALA A 551 -34.36 43.78 -21.51
C ALA A 551 -34.19 45.23 -21.02
N GLY A 552 -33.01 45.80 -21.24
CA GLY A 552 -32.73 47.23 -21.13
C GLY A 552 -31.47 47.58 -21.93
N ALA A 553 -31.66 48.25 -23.07
CA ALA A 553 -30.61 48.71 -23.98
C ALA A 553 -30.18 50.14 -23.66
N SER A 554 -28.89 50.46 -23.83
CA SER A 554 -28.43 51.74 -24.39
C SER A 554 -26.94 51.68 -24.79
N SER A 555 -26.58 52.58 -25.69
CA SER A 555 -25.53 52.51 -26.72
C SER A 555 -24.39 53.50 -26.52
N GLY A 556 -23.23 53.22 -27.16
CA GLY A 556 -22.17 54.18 -27.54
C GLY A 556 -20.80 53.49 -27.65
N ALA A 557 -20.30 53.11 -28.84
CA ALA A 557 -19.50 53.89 -29.80
C ALA A 557 -18.22 54.47 -29.16
N ALA A 558 -16.97 54.29 -29.65
CA ALA A 558 -16.46 53.85 -30.95
C ALA A 558 -14.94 53.48 -30.86
N ASP A 559 -14.51 52.67 -31.84
CA ASP A 559 -13.21 52.62 -32.54
C ASP A 559 -11.87 52.40 -31.81
N GLY A 560 -11.18 51.31 -32.22
CA GLY A 560 -9.75 51.07 -31.98
C GLY A 560 -9.25 49.73 -32.52
N LYS A 561 -8.86 49.69 -33.80
CA LYS A 561 -8.22 48.57 -34.52
C LYS A 561 -6.99 48.00 -33.78
N ALA A 562 -6.88 46.66 -33.67
CA ALA A 562 -5.81 45.86 -34.30
C ALA A 562 -5.70 44.42 -33.73
N ALA A 563 -5.87 43.44 -34.62
CA ALA A 563 -5.22 42.13 -34.66
C ALA A 563 -5.09 41.31 -33.35
N GLU A 564 -6.11 40.49 -33.05
CA GLU A 564 -5.96 39.31 -32.21
C GLU A 564 -6.77 38.16 -32.81
N ALA A 565 -6.12 37.01 -33.00
CA ALA A 565 -6.73 35.82 -33.57
C ALA A 565 -7.81 35.28 -32.61
N ALA A 566 -9.06 35.68 -32.83
CA ALA A 566 -10.20 35.29 -32.01
C ALA A 566 -10.55 33.81 -32.21
N ALA A 567 -10.41 33.02 -31.13
CA ALA A 567 -11.12 31.75 -31.01
C ALA A 567 -12.63 32.04 -31.10
N ALA A 568 -13.30 31.50 -32.12
CA ALA A 568 -14.73 31.67 -32.30
C ALA A 568 -15.48 31.23 -31.03
N PRO A 569 -16.49 31.99 -30.55
CA PRO A 569 -17.27 31.59 -29.41
C PRO A 569 -17.98 30.27 -29.75
N LEU A 570 -17.73 29.23 -28.96
CA LEU A 570 -18.56 28.02 -29.00
C LEU A 570 -20.02 28.45 -28.80
N ASP A 571 -20.87 27.97 -29.71
CA ASP A 571 -22.33 28.17 -29.65
C ASP A 571 -22.85 27.79 -28.26
N GLU A 572 -23.82 28.54 -27.73
CA GLU A 572 -24.38 28.34 -26.38
C GLU A 572 -24.90 26.91 -26.22
N ALA A 573 -25.52 26.37 -27.28
CA ALA A 573 -25.97 24.99 -27.35
C ALA A 573 -24.83 23.96 -27.18
N ALA A 574 -23.63 24.23 -27.71
CA ALA A 574 -22.48 23.33 -27.55
C ALA A 574 -21.97 23.34 -26.10
N ARG A 575 -21.99 24.50 -25.42
CA ARG A 575 -21.62 24.61 -24.00
C ARG A 575 -22.62 23.87 -23.11
N GLU A 576 -23.92 24.04 -23.36
CA GLU A 576 -24.97 23.32 -22.65
C GLU A 576 -24.85 21.81 -22.86
N GLN A 577 -24.60 21.36 -24.09
CA GLN A 577 -24.37 19.95 -24.38
C GLN A 577 -23.13 19.42 -23.65
N MET A 578 -22.01 20.15 -23.67
CA MET A 578 -20.79 19.76 -22.93
C MET A 578 -21.05 19.66 -21.43
N ALA A 579 -21.78 20.62 -20.85
CA ALA A 579 -22.13 20.61 -19.43
C ALA A 579 -23.05 19.44 -19.08
N ALA A 580 -24.02 19.12 -19.94
CA ALA A 580 -24.92 17.97 -19.77
C ALA A 580 -24.15 16.63 -19.87
N GLU A 581 -23.22 16.50 -20.81
CA GLU A 581 -22.34 15.33 -20.92
C GLU A 581 -21.44 15.15 -19.69
N GLU A 582 -20.84 16.23 -19.18
CA GLU A 582 -20.04 16.19 -17.96
C GLU A 582 -20.87 15.87 -16.72
N ALA A 583 -22.10 16.39 -16.62
CA ALA A 583 -23.05 16.03 -15.57
C ALA A 583 -23.42 14.54 -15.63
N ALA A 584 -23.65 13.99 -16.83
CA ALA A 584 -23.95 12.58 -17.03
C ALA A 584 -22.78 11.66 -16.63
N VAL A 585 -21.54 12.01 -17.00
CA VAL A 585 -20.34 11.27 -16.56
C VAL A 585 -20.21 11.29 -15.03
N ARG A 586 -20.36 12.46 -14.40
CA ARG A 586 -20.27 12.59 -12.93
C ARG A 586 -21.37 11.79 -12.22
N ALA A 587 -22.59 11.78 -12.75
CA ALA A 587 -23.69 10.99 -12.21
C ALA A 587 -23.39 9.48 -12.32
N ALA A 588 -22.82 9.03 -13.44
CA ALA A 588 -22.41 7.63 -13.62
C ALA A 588 -21.27 7.24 -12.67
N GLU A 589 -20.28 8.11 -12.45
CA GLU A 589 -19.22 7.88 -11.47
C GLU A 589 -19.75 7.78 -10.04
N ALA A 590 -20.69 8.67 -9.68
CA ALA A 590 -21.34 8.67 -8.37
C ALA A 590 -22.17 7.39 -8.15
N ALA A 591 -22.86 6.89 -9.17
CA ALA A 591 -23.62 5.64 -9.10
C ALA A 591 -22.70 4.42 -8.89
N LEU A 592 -21.55 4.39 -9.58
CA LEU A 592 -20.52 3.37 -9.37
C LEU A 592 -19.93 3.42 -7.95
N ASP A 593 -19.73 4.62 -7.39
CA ASP A 593 -19.25 4.78 -6.02
C ASP A 593 -20.31 4.44 -4.97
N ALA A 594 -21.59 4.70 -5.24
CA ALA A 594 -22.69 4.24 -4.41
C ALA A 594 -22.74 2.70 -4.37
N ALA A 595 -22.58 2.03 -5.53
CA ALA A 595 -22.49 0.58 -5.60
C ALA A 595 -21.29 0.02 -4.83
N ALA A 596 -20.12 0.66 -4.93
CA ALA A 596 -18.94 0.32 -4.12
C ALA A 596 -19.23 0.38 -2.61
N ARG A 597 -19.88 1.45 -2.14
CA ARG A 597 -20.26 1.61 -0.73
C ARG A 597 -21.29 0.59 -0.28
N GLN A 598 -22.27 0.25 -1.13
CA GLN A 598 -23.25 -0.80 -0.84
C GLN A 598 -22.59 -2.17 -0.66
N ARG A 599 -21.59 -2.50 -1.49
CA ARG A 599 -20.80 -3.73 -1.33
C ARG A 599 -19.94 -3.70 -0.08
N ALA A 600 -19.26 -2.58 0.20
CA ALA A 600 -18.49 -2.41 1.43
C ALA A 600 -19.38 -2.52 2.69
N GLY A 601 -20.64 -2.09 2.61
CA GLY A 601 -21.64 -2.27 3.67
C GLY A 601 -22.02 -3.71 3.99
N ARG A 602 -21.58 -4.70 3.18
CA ARG A 602 -21.68 -6.13 3.52
C ARG A 602 -20.64 -6.58 4.54
N PHE A 603 -19.67 -5.73 4.85
CA PHE A 603 -18.57 -6.03 5.75
C PHE A 603 -18.66 -5.21 7.03
N ARG A 604 -18.09 -5.78 8.09
CA ARG A 604 -17.82 -5.07 9.34
C ARG A 604 -16.37 -5.31 9.73
N LEU A 605 -15.60 -4.23 9.84
CA LEU A 605 -14.22 -4.20 10.26
C LEU A 605 -14.15 -3.98 11.78
N VAL A 606 -13.86 -5.04 12.53
CA VAL A 606 -13.71 -5.02 13.98
C VAL A 606 -12.26 -4.72 14.31
N LEU A 607 -12.01 -3.54 14.86
CA LEU A 607 -10.68 -3.09 15.26
C LEU A 607 -10.32 -3.67 16.62
N VAL A 608 -9.12 -4.24 16.73
CA VAL A 608 -8.62 -4.88 17.95
C VAL A 608 -7.16 -4.50 18.18
N THR A 609 -6.79 -4.23 19.43
CA THR A 609 -5.38 -4.04 19.82
C THR A 609 -5.16 -4.59 21.23
N GLY A 610 -3.91 -4.55 21.70
CA GLY A 610 -3.50 -5.10 23.00
C GLY A 610 -3.37 -6.62 23.00
N ASP A 611 -3.57 -7.26 24.16
CA ASP A 611 -3.41 -8.70 24.31
C ASP A 611 -4.47 -9.50 23.52
N LEU A 612 -4.09 -10.07 22.37
CA LEU A 612 -4.99 -10.79 21.48
C LEU A 612 -5.69 -11.97 22.19
N ALA A 613 -4.98 -12.72 23.02
CA ALA A 613 -5.52 -13.88 23.72
C ALA A 613 -6.58 -13.47 24.74
N LYS A 614 -6.33 -12.41 25.52
CA LYS A 614 -7.31 -11.90 26.50
C LYS A 614 -8.50 -11.21 25.83
N THR A 615 -8.27 -10.50 24.73
CA THR A 615 -9.32 -9.69 24.08
C THR A 615 -10.18 -10.52 23.13
N LEU A 616 -9.60 -11.52 22.46
CA LEU A 616 -10.25 -12.22 21.35
C LEU A 616 -10.08 -13.74 21.45
N THR A 617 -8.92 -14.28 21.11
CA THR A 617 -8.74 -15.71 20.76
C THR A 617 -8.86 -16.66 21.97
N GLY A 618 -8.66 -16.16 23.19
CA GLY A 618 -8.86 -16.90 24.42
C GLY A 618 -10.27 -16.81 25.02
N ARG A 619 -11.18 -16.01 24.43
CA ARG A 619 -12.56 -15.89 24.92
C ARG A 619 -13.44 -17.00 24.35
N ALA A 620 -14.22 -17.65 25.21
CA ALA A 620 -15.10 -18.76 24.83
C ALA A 620 -16.07 -18.41 23.68
N LYS A 621 -16.55 -17.16 23.62
CA LYS A 621 -17.47 -16.70 22.55
C LYS A 621 -16.87 -16.73 21.13
N TYR A 622 -15.55 -16.82 21.01
CA TYR A 622 -14.85 -16.86 19.72
C TYR A 622 -14.18 -18.22 19.45
N ALA A 623 -14.40 -19.23 20.30
CA ALA A 623 -13.90 -20.57 20.05
C ALA A 623 -14.53 -21.12 18.77
N GLY A 624 -13.71 -21.56 17.82
CA GLY A 624 -14.16 -22.09 16.54
C GLY A 624 -14.88 -21.09 15.62
N ALA A 625 -14.77 -19.78 15.86
CA ALA A 625 -15.56 -18.77 15.19
C ALA A 625 -14.99 -18.29 13.83
N PHE A 626 -13.68 -18.44 13.59
CA PHE A 626 -13.00 -17.85 12.43
C PHE A 626 -12.81 -18.85 11.28
N SER A 627 -13.37 -18.55 10.10
CA SER A 627 -13.29 -19.42 8.91
C SER A 627 -11.94 -19.33 8.18
N GLY A 628 -11.18 -18.26 8.40
CA GLY A 628 -9.83 -18.09 7.85
C GLY A 628 -9.05 -17.03 8.62
N LEU A 629 -7.72 -17.15 8.60
CA LEU A 629 -6.82 -16.30 9.37
C LEU A 629 -5.63 -15.85 8.53
N SER A 630 -5.11 -14.65 8.78
CA SER A 630 -3.82 -14.20 8.27
C SER A 630 -2.90 -13.77 9.42
N LEU A 631 -1.60 -14.00 9.27
CA LEU A 631 -0.58 -13.70 10.28
C LEU A 631 0.65 -13.03 9.64
N GLY A 632 1.01 -11.85 10.13
CA GLY A 632 2.20 -11.13 9.67
C GLY A 632 3.52 -11.77 10.14
N HIS A 633 4.61 -11.52 9.41
CA HIS A 633 5.92 -12.20 9.60
C HIS A 633 6.58 -11.95 10.96
N ARG A 634 6.47 -10.75 11.55
CA ARG A 634 7.01 -10.46 12.90
C ARG A 634 6.25 -11.14 14.03
N HIS A 635 5.02 -11.57 13.75
CA HIS A 635 4.12 -12.16 14.73
C HIS A 635 4.01 -13.69 14.57
N THR A 636 4.93 -14.32 13.85
CA THR A 636 4.95 -15.79 13.64
C THR A 636 5.05 -16.59 14.94
N HIS A 637 5.65 -16.04 16.00
CA HIS A 637 5.63 -16.61 17.35
C HIS A 637 4.19 -16.78 17.90
N MET A 638 3.21 -16.04 17.37
CA MET A 638 1.80 -16.19 17.75
C MET A 638 1.14 -17.49 17.25
N LEU A 639 1.84 -18.29 16.44
CA LEU A 639 1.42 -19.65 16.11
C LEU A 639 1.42 -20.57 17.34
N GLU A 640 2.17 -20.23 18.39
CA GLU A 640 2.26 -21.03 19.62
C GLU A 640 0.91 -21.17 20.36
N PRO A 641 0.72 -22.27 21.11
CA PRO A 641 -0.54 -22.56 21.82
C PRO A 641 -1.07 -21.44 22.73
N GLN A 642 -0.17 -20.67 23.35
CA GLN A 642 -0.51 -19.64 24.32
C GLN A 642 -1.39 -18.51 23.74
N TYR A 643 -1.29 -18.27 22.44
CA TYR A 643 -2.09 -17.26 21.73
C TYR A 643 -3.45 -17.80 21.23
N LYS A 644 -3.69 -19.11 21.35
CA LYS A 644 -4.98 -19.76 21.09
C LYS A 644 -5.57 -19.49 19.70
N LEU A 645 -4.73 -19.22 18.69
CA LEU A 645 -5.19 -19.01 17.32
C LEU A 645 -5.95 -20.23 16.79
N ALA A 646 -5.40 -21.44 16.99
CA ALA A 646 -6.04 -22.67 16.56
C ALA A 646 -7.40 -22.87 17.25
N ALA A 647 -7.49 -22.60 18.56
CA ALA A 647 -8.75 -22.73 19.31
C ALA A 647 -9.85 -21.78 18.79
N ALA A 648 -9.48 -20.59 18.32
CA ALA A 648 -10.41 -19.62 17.77
C ALA A 648 -10.83 -19.91 16.32
N ALA A 649 -9.99 -20.59 15.53
CA ALA A 649 -10.28 -20.95 14.14
C ALA A 649 -11.32 -22.07 14.03
N ALA A 650 -12.26 -22.06 13.09
CA ALA A 650 -13.17 -23.21 12.89
C ALA A 650 -12.39 -24.48 12.49
N PRO A 651 -12.86 -25.70 12.80
CA PRO A 651 -12.30 -26.92 12.24
C PRO A 651 -12.14 -26.82 10.71
N GLY A 652 -10.97 -27.18 10.19
CA GLY A 652 -10.66 -27.05 8.76
C GLY A 652 -10.36 -25.62 8.25
N ALA A 653 -10.43 -24.60 9.11
CA ALA A 653 -10.05 -23.24 8.74
C ALA A 653 -8.58 -23.15 8.33
N ARG A 654 -8.30 -22.31 7.34
CA ARG A 654 -6.95 -22.07 6.82
C ARG A 654 -6.34 -20.82 7.45
N LEU A 655 -5.06 -20.90 7.82
CA LEU A 655 -4.24 -19.79 8.28
C LEU A 655 -3.12 -19.54 7.26
N VAL A 656 -3.03 -18.32 6.74
CA VAL A 656 -1.91 -17.86 5.92
C VAL A 656 -0.94 -17.05 6.77
N ALA A 657 0.33 -17.47 6.85
CA ALA A 657 1.35 -16.77 7.60
C ALA A 657 2.47 -16.29 6.67
N GLU A 658 2.77 -15.00 6.70
CA GLU A 658 3.88 -14.43 5.95
C GLU A 658 5.20 -15.02 6.44
N ASN A 659 6.01 -15.52 5.51
CA ASN A 659 7.35 -16.00 5.83
C ASN A 659 8.40 -14.92 5.57
N ALA A 660 9.66 -15.22 5.87
CA ALA A 660 10.75 -14.26 5.76
C ALA A 660 11.43 -14.22 4.37
N ARG A 661 10.79 -14.74 3.30
CA ARG A 661 11.39 -14.83 1.95
C ARG A 661 11.94 -13.50 1.45
N HIS A 662 11.22 -12.40 1.71
CA HIS A 662 11.59 -11.07 1.23
C HIS A 662 12.26 -10.21 2.30
N VAL A 663 12.67 -10.79 3.44
CA VAL A 663 13.45 -10.07 4.45
C VAL A 663 14.90 -10.00 3.99
N LEU A 664 15.32 -8.84 3.46
CA LEU A 664 16.64 -8.68 2.84
C LEU A 664 17.81 -8.92 3.81
N GLN A 665 17.56 -8.76 5.10
CA GLN A 665 18.54 -9.02 6.15
C GLN A 665 18.90 -10.51 6.25
N LEU A 666 18.00 -11.43 5.86
CA LEU A 666 18.20 -12.87 5.96
C LEU A 666 18.77 -13.45 4.67
N SER A 667 19.70 -14.39 4.77
CA SER A 667 20.14 -15.19 3.62
C SER A 667 19.01 -16.13 3.21
N GLN A 668 19.10 -16.71 2.00
CA GLN A 668 18.10 -17.71 1.57
C GLN A 668 18.04 -18.91 2.51
N GLU A 669 19.19 -19.33 3.05
CA GLU A 669 19.28 -20.39 4.06
C GLU A 669 18.60 -19.97 5.37
N GLN A 670 18.85 -18.75 5.86
CA GLN A 670 18.19 -18.24 7.06
C GLN A 670 16.68 -18.08 6.89
N ALA A 671 16.22 -17.65 5.70
CA ALA A 671 14.80 -17.58 5.39
C ALA A 671 14.14 -18.97 5.33
N ALA A 672 14.87 -19.98 4.84
CA ALA A 672 14.42 -21.37 4.86
C ALA A 672 14.35 -21.93 6.30
N LEU A 673 15.36 -21.66 7.14
CA LEU A 673 15.34 -22.01 8.56
C LEU A 673 14.19 -21.31 9.31
N PHE A 674 13.90 -20.05 8.97
CA PHE A 674 12.75 -19.34 9.52
C PHE A 674 11.44 -20.04 9.15
N ALA A 675 11.25 -20.44 7.88
CA ALA A 675 10.08 -21.19 7.45
C ALA A 675 9.96 -22.54 8.18
N ALA A 676 11.06 -23.28 8.32
CA ALA A 676 11.07 -24.53 9.09
C ALA A 676 10.72 -24.31 10.57
N LYS A 677 11.16 -23.20 11.17
CA LYS A 677 10.78 -22.83 12.53
C LYS A 677 9.29 -22.48 12.63
N MET A 678 8.72 -21.81 11.63
CA MET A 678 7.27 -21.57 11.57
C MET A 678 6.49 -22.89 11.56
N ASP A 679 6.94 -23.90 10.80
CA ASP A 679 6.30 -25.22 10.78
C ASP A 679 6.32 -25.90 12.16
N GLU A 680 7.43 -25.79 12.90
CA GLU A 680 7.55 -26.29 14.28
C GLU A 680 6.56 -25.60 15.23
N LEU A 681 6.49 -24.27 15.19
CA LEU A 681 5.57 -23.47 16.02
C LEU A 681 4.10 -23.75 15.66
N ALA A 682 3.81 -23.88 14.36
CA ALA A 682 2.50 -24.22 13.85
C ALA A 682 2.06 -25.61 14.35
N ALA A 683 2.93 -26.61 14.23
CA ALA A 683 2.67 -27.97 14.73
C ALA A 683 2.39 -27.97 16.24
N ALA A 684 3.21 -27.25 17.03
CA ALA A 684 2.98 -27.08 18.47
C ALA A 684 1.62 -26.44 18.76
N GLY A 685 1.22 -25.44 17.96
CA GLY A 685 -0.06 -24.75 18.03
C GLY A 685 -1.30 -25.55 17.60
N GLY A 686 -1.14 -26.77 17.07
CA GLY A 686 -2.25 -27.61 16.57
C GLY A 686 -2.60 -27.35 15.09
N TRP A 687 -1.68 -26.79 14.33
CA TRP A 687 -1.83 -26.54 12.89
C TRP A 687 -1.07 -27.57 12.08
N ARG A 688 -1.61 -27.93 10.90
CA ARG A 688 -0.93 -28.78 9.92
C ARG A 688 -0.52 -27.95 8.70
N PRO A 689 0.74 -28.02 8.23
CA PRO A 689 1.14 -27.35 7.00
C PRO A 689 0.41 -27.95 5.79
N LEU A 690 -0.03 -27.09 4.86
CA LEU A 690 -0.57 -27.50 3.57
C LEU A 690 0.55 -27.60 2.53
N PRO A 691 0.62 -28.72 1.77
CA PRO A 691 1.57 -28.85 0.68
C PRO A 691 1.38 -27.75 -0.38
N ALA A 692 2.45 -27.37 -1.07
CA ALA A 692 2.41 -26.31 -2.10
C ALA A 692 1.35 -26.57 -3.19
N ALA A 693 1.10 -27.82 -3.56
CA ALA A 693 0.08 -28.22 -4.54
C ALA A 693 -1.37 -27.93 -4.09
N GLN A 694 -1.60 -27.76 -2.78
CA GLN A 694 -2.91 -27.45 -2.20
C GLN A 694 -3.01 -25.98 -1.76
N ARG A 695 -2.04 -25.13 -2.13
CA ARG A 695 -2.04 -23.72 -1.79
C ARG A 695 -3.24 -23.02 -2.48
N PRO A 696 -4.02 -22.20 -1.75
CA PRO A 696 -5.11 -21.43 -2.34
C PRO A 696 -4.63 -20.51 -3.49
N PRO A 697 -5.48 -20.26 -4.50
CA PRO A 697 -5.14 -19.41 -5.62
C PRO A 697 -4.79 -17.99 -5.17
N GLY A 698 -3.75 -17.40 -5.76
CA GLY A 698 -3.28 -16.04 -5.45
C GLY A 698 -2.37 -15.94 -4.23
N ILE A 699 -2.23 -17.00 -3.41
CA ILE A 699 -1.23 -17.04 -2.34
C ILE A 699 0.08 -17.54 -2.94
N THR A 700 1.16 -16.79 -2.75
CA THR A 700 2.49 -17.14 -3.25
C THR A 700 3.32 -17.85 -2.18
N GLU A 701 4.51 -18.31 -2.56
CA GLU A 701 5.48 -18.93 -1.66
C GLU A 701 6.14 -17.95 -0.68
N ALA A 702 5.78 -16.66 -0.71
CA ALA A 702 6.09 -15.69 0.32
C ALA A 702 5.24 -15.87 1.60
N ALA A 703 4.30 -16.83 1.59
CA ALA A 703 3.54 -17.21 2.75
C ALA A 703 3.45 -18.74 2.89
N ALA A 704 3.47 -19.21 4.13
CA ALA A 704 3.11 -20.58 4.49
C ALA A 704 1.59 -20.65 4.71
N VAL A 705 0.98 -21.79 4.37
CA VAL A 705 -0.44 -22.00 4.61
C VAL A 705 -0.61 -23.22 5.49
N TYR A 706 -1.38 -23.04 6.55
CA TYR A 706 -1.69 -24.08 7.53
C TYR A 706 -3.19 -24.33 7.58
N VAL A 707 -3.58 -25.50 8.06
CA VAL A 707 -4.98 -25.88 8.27
C VAL A 707 -5.17 -26.36 9.70
N ARG A 708 -6.25 -25.92 10.35
CA ARG A 708 -6.65 -26.44 11.66
C ARG A 708 -7.13 -27.88 11.48
N ALA A 709 -6.64 -28.81 12.29
CA ALA A 709 -7.16 -30.17 12.32
C ALA A 709 -8.69 -30.16 12.58
N ALA A 710 -9.38 -31.09 11.92
CA ALA A 710 -10.84 -31.26 12.07
C ALA A 710 -11.21 -31.64 13.50
#